data_AF-A0A101WLJ6-F1
#
_entry.id   AF-A0A101WLJ6-F1
#
_cell.length_a   1.000
_cell.length_b   1.000
_cell.length_c   1.000
_cell.angle_alpha   90.00
_cell.angle_beta   90.00
_cell.angle_gamma   90.00
#
_symmetry.space_group_name_H-M   'P 1'
#
loop_
_entity.id
_entity.type
_entity.pdbx_description
1 polymer ?
#
loop_
_entity_poly.entity_id
_entity_poly.type
_entity_poly.pdbx_seq_one_letter_code
_entity_poly.pdbx_strand_id
1 'polypeptide(L)'
;MASISGISTLRFSGLATGIDVDSMVEQIMKAERMKMDKIKQDKQLLEWKQDDYRSITNLMRGFRDSYFDVLSSTNMRSTTGYKAYSTTITPSDAAQDTGAVTAVGTSTAVEGTHSIIVKNLATAQVRQSAASITKDVQGDSGYTLTAGETFRLSIDGVTKTITLSDLDGVDGVTLDDLNKAIENAFGSGKVTVDDTTNPGMLTFKASSTTNGVNRITVSAGTTNNALANMGFGAGAVLSNRLNNGDTLAAIQSKLNESGGGLTFTTLSDGTTQGIKLTINNKTFEFSETTTLYSMMNQINQDSTANVSMQYDEVNDKFKFTAKQTGAGNNIDISESGSSFIAAAGITAEQAGEDALITVDGTDITRGSNTFTVSGITYTALKETGTREVKVSISQNVDAVFDKIKGFVDKYNELISKINGELSEKRNRDYLPLTDEQKAEMSDDDIKRWEEKAMSGMLRGDPLLEKIASDLRSTLYAGIEGESGTSYLFSIGIETGDWSNKGKLVINETKLRDALKNSPELVTNIFAKESSIAYSPDNSSADRATRFKENGIISRMYDIIQDNIRTIADKNGQKGALLEKAGVIGETTEIDNLMYGLIKDKEKMIETLTDKLIKKENNYYLQFSAMETAISKMNTQVAWLTQQMGG
;
A
#
# COMPACT_ATOMS: atom_id res chain seq x y z
N MET A 1 22.26 13.65 37.80
CA MET A 1 22.03 13.41 39.24
C MET A 1 20.55 13.18 39.50
N ALA A 2 20.14 11.96 39.81
CA ALA A 2 18.82 11.69 40.38
C ALA A 2 19.04 11.30 41.85
N SER A 3 18.44 12.06 42.77
CA SER A 3 18.50 11.80 44.20
C SER A 3 17.91 10.43 44.50
N ILE A 4 18.72 9.53 45.05
CA ILE A 4 18.28 8.22 45.52
C ILE A 4 17.52 8.44 46.83
N SER A 5 16.21 8.60 46.71
CA SER A 5 15.28 8.73 47.84
C SER A 5 14.80 7.35 48.26
N GLY A 6 15.24 6.89 49.42
CA GLY A 6 14.82 5.62 49.99
C GLY A 6 15.50 5.34 51.32
N ILE A 7 14.80 5.66 52.41
CA ILE A 7 15.16 5.51 53.84
C ILE A 7 16.01 6.67 54.39
N SER A 8 15.30 7.70 54.86
CA SER A 8 15.83 8.82 55.65
C SER A 8 16.19 8.36 57.07
N THR A 9 17.40 7.87 57.28
CA THR A 9 18.05 7.99 58.59
C THR A 9 18.40 9.46 58.80
N LEU A 10 17.93 10.06 59.91
CA LEU A 10 18.24 11.45 60.29
C LEU A 10 19.76 11.72 60.17
N ARG A 11 20.16 12.47 59.14
CA ARG A 11 21.54 12.86 58.88
C ARG A 11 21.84 14.10 59.72
N PHE A 12 22.59 13.95 60.81
CA PHE A 12 23.23 15.07 61.48
C PHE A 12 24.58 15.27 60.80
N SER A 13 24.70 16.32 59.99
CA SER A 13 25.92 16.66 59.26
C SER A 13 26.42 18.03 59.75
N GLY A 14 27.68 18.11 60.16
CA GLY A 14 28.45 19.36 60.29
C GLY A 14 28.14 20.26 61.50
N LEU A 15 27.12 19.96 62.30
CA LEU A 15 26.67 20.87 63.39
C LEU A 15 27.62 20.94 64.61
N ALA A 16 28.47 19.94 64.83
CA ALA A 16 29.35 19.88 66.01
C ALA A 16 30.84 20.22 65.72
N THR A 17 31.29 20.12 64.47
CA THR A 17 32.72 20.15 64.11
C THR A 17 33.06 21.14 62.99
N GLY A 18 32.08 21.61 62.21
CA GLY A 18 32.31 22.47 61.04
C GLY A 18 32.94 21.74 59.84
N ILE A 19 32.96 20.40 59.84
CA ILE A 19 33.50 19.58 58.74
C ILE A 19 32.41 19.39 57.68
N ASP A 20 32.75 19.63 56.41
CA ASP A 20 31.89 19.32 55.26
C ASP A 20 31.96 17.81 54.96
N VAL A 21 31.16 17.04 55.70
CA VAL A 21 31.07 15.59 55.58
C VAL A 21 30.57 15.18 54.19
N ASP A 22 29.67 15.95 53.59
CA ASP A 22 29.08 15.63 52.28
C ASP A 22 30.16 15.70 51.19
N SER A 23 30.97 16.78 51.16
CA SER A 23 32.10 16.89 50.22
C SER A 23 33.17 15.82 50.46
N MET A 24 33.46 15.47 51.73
CA MET A 24 34.42 14.42 52.03
C MET A 24 33.94 13.04 51.58
N VAL A 25 32.68 12.69 51.85
CA VAL A 25 32.09 11.42 51.41
C VAL A 25 32.04 11.38 49.88
N GLU A 26 31.67 12.47 49.22
CA GLU A 26 31.68 12.57 47.76
C GLU A 26 33.08 12.35 47.17
N GLN A 27 34.11 13.00 47.73
CA GLN A 27 35.50 12.82 47.32
C GLN A 27 35.99 11.37 47.54
N ILE A 28 35.63 10.74 48.65
CA ILE A 28 35.97 9.32 48.92
C ILE A 28 35.24 8.40 47.93
N MET A 29 33.97 8.68 47.63
CA MET A 29 33.16 7.90 46.70
C MET A 29 33.59 8.08 45.25
N LYS A 30 34.20 9.22 44.87
CA LYS A 30 34.73 9.47 43.53
C LYS A 30 35.71 8.39 43.08
N ALA A 31 36.62 7.97 43.97
CA ALA A 31 37.58 6.91 43.65
C ALA A 31 36.91 5.54 43.42
N GLU A 32 35.81 5.26 44.12
CA GLU A 32 35.05 4.02 43.98
C GLU A 32 34.14 4.03 42.74
N ARG A 33 33.67 5.20 42.32
CA ARG A 33 32.88 5.40 41.09
C ARG A 33 33.68 5.13 39.82
N MET A 34 34.99 5.38 39.81
CA MET A 34 35.86 5.08 38.65
C MET A 34 35.73 3.64 38.12
N LYS A 35 35.50 2.66 39.01
CA LYS A 35 35.28 1.26 38.61
C LYS A 35 33.94 1.09 37.88
N MET A 36 32.90 1.75 38.35
CA MET A 36 31.58 1.75 37.72
C MET A 36 31.64 2.47 36.37
N ASP A 37 32.31 3.61 36.30
CA ASP A 37 32.46 4.41 35.08
C ASP A 37 33.12 3.61 33.96
N LYS A 38 34.16 2.85 34.28
CA LYS A 38 34.79 1.93 33.32
C LYS A 38 33.81 0.89 32.76
N ILE A 39 32.92 0.34 33.59
CA ILE A 39 31.91 -0.63 33.13
C ILE A 39 30.83 0.05 32.29
N LYS A 40 30.42 1.27 32.65
CA LYS A 40 29.51 2.09 31.82
C LYS A 40 30.12 2.38 30.44
N GLN A 41 31.40 2.75 30.40
CA GLN A 41 32.13 2.96 29.15
C GLN A 41 32.23 1.68 28.31
N ASP A 42 32.57 0.54 28.93
CA ASP A 42 32.58 -0.75 28.24
C ASP A 42 31.19 -1.10 27.66
N LYS A 43 30.11 -0.83 28.40
CA LYS A 43 28.73 -1.02 27.92
C LYS A 43 28.47 -0.15 26.69
N GLN A 44 28.81 1.14 26.76
CA GLN A 44 28.61 2.07 25.65
C GLN A 44 29.37 1.64 24.38
N LEU A 45 30.59 1.13 24.52
CA LEU A 45 31.35 0.58 23.39
C LEU A 45 30.66 -0.64 22.75
N LEU A 46 30.00 -1.49 23.55
CA LEU A 46 29.25 -2.63 23.03
C LEU A 46 27.97 -2.19 22.30
N GLU A 47 27.28 -1.16 22.80
CA GLU A 47 26.11 -0.57 22.13
C GLU A 47 26.50 0.01 20.77
N TRP A 48 27.54 0.84 20.70
CA TRP A 48 28.02 1.39 19.43
C TRP A 48 28.44 0.30 18.45
N LYS A 49 29.14 -0.72 18.94
CA LYS A 49 29.51 -1.88 18.10
C LYS A 49 28.28 -2.65 17.59
N GLN A 50 27.24 -2.79 18.41
CA GLN A 50 25.98 -3.42 18.01
C GLN A 50 25.29 -2.60 16.91
N ASP A 51 25.27 -1.28 17.04
CA ASP A 51 24.68 -0.37 16.07
C ASP A 51 25.42 -0.39 14.72
N ASP A 52 26.75 -0.48 14.73
CA ASP A 52 27.53 -0.63 13.50
C ASP A 52 27.22 -1.95 12.77
N TYR A 53 27.09 -3.07 13.49
CA TYR A 53 26.65 -4.32 12.87
C TYR A 53 25.24 -4.20 12.29
N ARG A 54 24.30 -3.59 13.03
CA ARG A 54 22.91 -3.35 12.58
C ARG A 54 22.85 -2.48 11.34
N SER A 55 23.72 -1.47 11.25
CA SER A 55 23.87 -0.62 10.07
C SER A 55 24.23 -1.45 8.83
N ILE A 56 25.22 -2.35 8.95
CA ILE A 56 25.59 -3.28 7.88
C ILE A 56 24.45 -4.25 7.53
N THR A 57 23.77 -4.81 8.54
CA THR A 57 22.59 -5.68 8.33
C THR A 57 21.51 -4.96 7.54
N ASN A 58 21.20 -3.72 7.87
CA ASN A 58 20.18 -2.92 7.19
C ASN A 58 20.60 -2.60 5.74
N LEU A 59 21.87 -2.31 5.49
CA LEU A 59 22.39 -2.14 4.14
C LEU A 59 22.24 -3.43 3.31
N MET A 60 22.55 -4.60 3.89
CA MET A 60 22.36 -5.89 3.22
C MET A 60 20.88 -6.21 2.96
N ARG A 61 19.98 -5.87 3.90
CA ARG A 61 18.52 -6.00 3.71
C ARG A 61 18.03 -5.10 2.58
N GLY A 62 18.39 -3.82 2.57
CA GLY A 62 18.00 -2.90 1.52
C GLY A 62 18.48 -3.35 0.13
N PHE A 63 19.72 -3.86 0.05
CA PHE A 63 20.26 -4.44 -1.19
C PHE A 63 19.48 -5.68 -1.63
N ARG A 64 19.19 -6.61 -0.70
CA ARG A 64 18.34 -7.79 -0.93
C ARG A 64 16.96 -7.40 -1.46
N ASP A 65 16.27 -6.52 -0.77
CA ASP A 65 14.88 -6.16 -1.05
C ASP A 65 14.77 -5.43 -2.39
N SER A 66 15.79 -4.64 -2.75
CA SER A 66 15.82 -3.94 -4.03
C SER A 66 16.05 -4.87 -5.22
N TYR A 67 17.00 -5.80 -5.16
CA TYR A 67 17.44 -6.54 -6.36
C TYR A 67 17.12 -8.04 -6.36
N PHE A 68 16.69 -8.60 -5.22
CA PHE A 68 16.52 -10.03 -5.06
C PHE A 68 15.08 -10.42 -4.64
N ASP A 69 14.25 -9.45 -4.26
CA ASP A 69 12.82 -9.65 -4.08
C ASP A 69 12.15 -9.80 -5.46
N VAL A 70 11.36 -10.86 -5.61
CA VAL A 70 10.63 -11.14 -6.85
C VAL A 70 9.56 -10.10 -7.18
N LEU A 71 9.07 -9.38 -6.16
CA LEU A 71 8.07 -8.33 -6.29
C LEU A 71 8.69 -6.96 -6.60
N SER A 72 10.01 -6.82 -6.48
CA SER A 72 10.69 -5.56 -6.76
C SER A 72 10.75 -5.28 -8.26
N SER A 73 10.52 -4.02 -8.65
CA SER A 73 10.68 -3.56 -10.04
C SER A 73 12.12 -3.68 -10.54
N THR A 74 13.11 -3.65 -9.63
CA THR A 74 14.54 -3.80 -9.95
C THR A 74 15.04 -5.24 -9.78
N ASN A 75 14.15 -6.22 -9.58
CA ASN A 75 14.48 -7.63 -9.43
C ASN A 75 15.42 -8.13 -10.55
N MET A 76 16.56 -8.70 -10.14
CA MET A 76 17.58 -9.27 -11.03
C MET A 76 17.59 -10.80 -11.05
N ARG A 77 16.74 -11.47 -10.27
CA ARG A 77 16.61 -12.93 -10.29
C ARG A 77 15.82 -13.44 -11.49
N SER A 78 14.91 -12.64 -12.03
CA SER A 78 14.12 -13.07 -13.19
C SER A 78 14.94 -13.05 -14.47
N THR A 79 15.05 -14.19 -15.14
CA THR A 79 15.70 -14.32 -16.46
C THR A 79 15.02 -13.45 -17.53
N THR A 80 13.69 -13.25 -17.42
CA THR A 80 12.94 -12.36 -18.33
C THR A 80 13.34 -10.89 -18.18
N GLY A 81 13.86 -10.51 -17.01
CA GLY A 81 14.29 -9.15 -16.70
C GLY A 81 15.53 -8.69 -17.48
N TYR A 82 16.15 -9.56 -18.27
CA TYR A 82 17.29 -9.29 -19.15
C TYR A 82 16.90 -9.27 -20.63
N LYS A 83 15.62 -9.51 -20.94
CA LYS A 83 15.06 -9.53 -22.30
C LYS A 83 14.04 -8.41 -22.45
N ALA A 84 14.54 -7.18 -22.47
CA ALA A 84 13.72 -5.99 -22.69
C ALA A 84 13.63 -5.68 -24.19
N TYR A 85 12.46 -5.23 -24.62
CA TYR A 85 12.21 -4.84 -26.01
C TYR A 85 11.63 -3.43 -26.07
N SER A 86 12.08 -2.67 -27.05
CA SER A 86 11.49 -1.39 -27.44
C SER A 86 10.51 -1.63 -28.58
N THR A 87 9.40 -0.90 -28.55
CA THR A 87 8.37 -0.97 -29.59
C THR A 87 8.20 0.40 -30.22
N THR A 88 8.19 0.46 -31.54
CA THR A 88 7.85 1.65 -32.32
C THR A 88 6.63 1.36 -33.17
N ILE A 89 5.60 2.20 -33.06
CA ILE A 89 4.36 2.09 -33.83
C ILE A 89 4.39 3.13 -34.95
N THR A 90 4.22 2.68 -36.20
CA THR A 90 4.18 3.55 -37.38
C THR A 90 2.87 3.31 -38.14
N PRO A 91 1.87 4.20 -38.01
CA PRO A 91 0.64 4.10 -38.80
C PRO A 91 0.90 4.41 -40.28
N SER A 92 0.20 3.73 -41.19
CA SER A 92 0.26 4.06 -42.62
C SER A 92 -0.45 5.38 -42.96
N ASP A 93 -1.48 5.75 -42.21
CA ASP A 93 -2.11 7.08 -42.23
C ASP A 93 -2.09 7.69 -40.83
N ALA A 94 -1.16 8.62 -40.61
CA ALA A 94 -0.97 9.25 -39.30
C ALA A 94 -2.18 10.08 -38.84
N ALA A 95 -2.99 10.62 -39.76
CA ALA A 95 -4.15 11.43 -39.39
C ALA A 95 -5.29 10.55 -38.85
N GLN A 96 -5.41 9.32 -39.36
CA GLN A 96 -6.51 8.42 -39.01
C GLN A 96 -6.12 7.39 -37.95
N ASP A 97 -4.91 6.85 -37.99
CA ASP A 97 -4.58 5.60 -37.27
C ASP A 97 -3.57 5.80 -36.14
N THR A 98 -3.15 7.05 -35.86
CA THR A 98 -2.35 7.34 -34.66
C THR A 98 -3.12 6.94 -33.41
N GLY A 99 -2.50 6.09 -32.58
CA GLY A 99 -3.11 5.54 -31.37
C GLY A 99 -4.11 4.41 -31.60
N ALA A 100 -4.24 3.88 -32.82
CA ALA A 100 -5.15 2.77 -33.10
C ALA A 100 -4.70 1.44 -32.48
N VAL A 101 -3.38 1.26 -32.31
CA VAL A 101 -2.79 0.05 -31.73
C VAL A 101 -1.64 0.46 -30.82
N THR A 102 -1.54 -0.19 -29.67
CA THR A 102 -0.31 -0.22 -28.86
C THR A 102 0.23 -1.64 -28.84
N ALA A 103 1.55 -1.78 -28.66
CA ALA A 103 2.16 -3.09 -28.52
C ALA A 103 3.32 -3.06 -27.53
N VAL A 104 3.54 -4.18 -26.85
CA VAL A 104 4.63 -4.40 -25.91
C VAL A 104 5.25 -5.77 -26.20
N GLY A 105 6.55 -5.78 -26.51
CA GLY A 105 7.31 -7.02 -26.63
C GLY A 105 7.53 -7.68 -25.26
N THR A 106 7.15 -8.94 -25.13
CA THR A 106 7.46 -9.78 -23.96
C THR A 106 8.86 -10.39 -24.10
N SER A 107 9.33 -11.15 -23.10
CA SER A 107 10.65 -11.81 -23.14
C SER A 107 10.80 -12.89 -24.23
N THR A 108 9.71 -13.24 -24.92
CA THR A 108 9.69 -14.18 -26.05
C THR A 108 9.35 -13.48 -27.36
N ALA A 109 9.34 -12.14 -27.38
CA ALA A 109 9.03 -11.36 -28.57
C ALA A 109 10.03 -11.69 -29.69
N VAL A 110 9.49 -11.91 -30.88
CA VAL A 110 10.29 -12.03 -32.10
C VAL A 110 10.65 -10.63 -32.57
N GLU A 111 11.93 -10.36 -32.80
CA GLU A 111 12.38 -9.08 -33.35
C GLU A 111 11.99 -8.94 -34.82
N GLY A 112 11.69 -7.71 -35.23
CA GLY A 112 11.30 -7.41 -36.60
C GLY A 112 10.20 -6.37 -36.67
N THR A 113 9.63 -6.23 -37.86
CA THR A 113 8.46 -5.37 -38.09
C THR A 113 7.26 -6.25 -38.37
N HIS A 114 6.20 -6.07 -37.58
CA HIS A 114 4.93 -6.74 -37.70
C HIS A 114 3.89 -5.78 -38.26
N SER A 115 2.98 -6.30 -39.08
CA SER A 115 1.88 -5.56 -39.69
C SER A 115 0.57 -5.87 -38.97
N ILE A 116 -0.18 -4.83 -38.60
CA ILE A 116 -1.45 -4.96 -37.88
C ILE A 116 -2.55 -4.19 -38.62
N ILE A 117 -3.68 -4.84 -38.84
CA ILE A 117 -4.92 -4.21 -39.31
C ILE A 117 -6.04 -4.56 -38.34
N VAL A 118 -6.69 -3.56 -37.76
CA VAL A 118 -7.84 -3.76 -36.87
C VAL A 118 -9.11 -3.61 -37.69
N LYS A 119 -9.80 -4.72 -37.95
CA LYS A 119 -11.04 -4.75 -38.75
C LYS A 119 -12.28 -4.54 -37.89
N ASN A 120 -12.32 -5.13 -36.69
CA ASN A 120 -13.39 -4.97 -35.71
C ASN A 120 -12.78 -4.98 -34.30
N LEU A 121 -13.35 -4.19 -33.39
CA LEU A 121 -13.02 -4.26 -31.96
C LEU A 121 -13.97 -5.22 -31.24
N ALA A 122 -13.45 -5.94 -30.26
CA ALA A 122 -14.26 -6.73 -29.35
C ALA A 122 -15.14 -5.81 -28.51
N THR A 123 -16.42 -6.14 -28.39
CA THR A 123 -17.40 -5.42 -27.58
C THR A 123 -18.00 -6.34 -26.52
N ALA A 124 -18.48 -5.77 -25.42
CA ALA A 124 -19.12 -6.51 -24.35
C ALA A 124 -20.61 -6.72 -24.65
N GLN A 125 -21.16 -7.86 -24.24
CA GLN A 125 -22.61 -8.09 -24.25
C GLN A 125 -23.29 -7.13 -23.29
N VAL A 126 -24.49 -6.70 -23.64
CA VAL A 126 -25.35 -5.83 -22.83
C VAL A 126 -26.75 -6.43 -22.72
N ARG A 127 -27.30 -6.43 -21.50
CA ARG A 127 -28.71 -6.71 -21.20
C ARG A 127 -29.31 -5.49 -20.53
N GLN A 128 -30.42 -4.97 -21.01
CA GLN A 128 -30.96 -3.71 -20.50
C GLN A 128 -32.49 -3.65 -20.54
N SER A 129 -33.03 -2.65 -19.85
CA SER A 129 -34.44 -2.32 -19.91
C SER A 129 -34.87 -1.94 -21.34
N ALA A 130 -35.97 -2.52 -21.83
CA ALA A 130 -36.48 -2.21 -23.17
C ALA A 130 -37.05 -0.78 -23.27
N ALA A 131 -37.73 -0.32 -22.21
CA ALA A 131 -38.34 1.00 -22.10
C ALA A 131 -37.96 1.66 -20.76
N SER A 132 -38.43 2.90 -20.54
CA SER A 132 -38.35 3.55 -19.23
C SER A 132 -39.05 2.70 -18.17
N ILE A 133 -38.46 2.58 -16.98
CA ILE A 133 -38.88 1.62 -15.95
C ILE A 133 -39.74 2.23 -14.84
N THR A 134 -39.76 3.55 -14.70
CA THR A 134 -40.55 4.24 -13.69
C THR A 134 -41.87 4.75 -14.23
N LYS A 135 -42.85 4.92 -13.34
CA LYS A 135 -44.11 5.61 -13.66
C LYS A 135 -43.92 7.13 -13.63
N ASP A 136 -44.79 7.85 -14.33
CA ASP A 136 -44.90 9.31 -14.18
C ASP A 136 -45.23 9.69 -12.72
N VAL A 137 -44.95 10.93 -12.34
CA VAL A 137 -45.32 11.42 -11.01
C VAL A 137 -46.83 11.61 -10.95
N GLN A 138 -47.52 10.61 -10.40
CA GLN A 138 -48.98 10.51 -10.37
C GLN A 138 -49.51 10.40 -8.94
N GLY A 139 -50.67 11.02 -8.69
CA GLY A 139 -51.40 10.86 -7.42
C GLY A 139 -51.88 9.43 -7.22
N ASP A 140 -52.38 9.10 -6.03
CA ASP A 140 -52.97 7.81 -5.70
C ASP A 140 -54.49 7.89 -5.50
N SER A 141 -55.06 9.10 -5.53
CA SER A 141 -56.49 9.36 -5.29
C SER A 141 -56.98 10.65 -5.96
N GLY A 142 -58.27 10.95 -5.79
CA GLY A 142 -58.89 12.19 -6.25
C GLY A 142 -58.17 13.44 -5.74
N TYR A 143 -58.13 14.50 -6.55
CA TYR A 143 -57.50 15.76 -6.17
C TYR A 143 -58.52 16.87 -5.86
N THR A 144 -58.08 17.83 -5.04
CA THR A 144 -58.72 19.12 -4.79
C THR A 144 -57.62 20.17 -4.70
N LEU A 145 -57.76 21.27 -5.40
CA LEU A 145 -56.79 22.37 -5.42
C LEU A 145 -57.32 23.51 -4.56
N THR A 146 -56.59 23.90 -3.52
CA THR A 146 -57.00 24.95 -2.57
C THR A 146 -56.05 26.13 -2.65
N ALA A 147 -56.60 27.34 -2.77
CA ALA A 147 -55.81 28.57 -2.82
C ALA A 147 -54.98 28.77 -1.53
N GLY A 148 -53.73 29.20 -1.69
CA GLY A 148 -52.79 29.42 -0.59
C GLY A 148 -52.04 28.18 -0.11
N GLU A 149 -52.38 26.98 -0.62
CA GLU A 149 -51.59 25.78 -0.38
C GLU A 149 -50.32 25.76 -1.25
N THR A 150 -49.28 25.10 -0.76
CA THR A 150 -47.99 25.02 -1.43
C THR A 150 -47.46 23.60 -1.52
N PHE A 151 -46.66 23.36 -2.55
CA PHE A 151 -45.85 22.15 -2.69
C PHE A 151 -44.48 22.50 -3.29
N ARG A 152 -43.52 21.58 -3.21
CA ARG A 152 -42.20 21.73 -3.83
C ARG A 152 -42.14 20.89 -5.10
N LEU A 153 -41.80 21.54 -6.20
CA LEU A 153 -41.51 20.89 -7.49
C LEU A 153 -40.03 21.01 -7.78
N SER A 154 -39.38 19.89 -8.11
CA SER A 154 -38.01 19.85 -8.60
C SER A 154 -37.99 19.38 -10.04
N ILE A 155 -37.33 20.12 -10.92
CA ILE A 155 -37.10 19.76 -12.33
C ILE A 155 -35.60 19.70 -12.55
N ASP A 156 -35.08 18.52 -12.89
CA ASP A 156 -33.65 18.26 -13.15
C ASP A 156 -32.70 18.86 -12.09
N GLY A 157 -33.10 18.76 -10.82
CA GLY A 157 -32.33 19.22 -9.66
C GLY A 157 -32.61 20.66 -9.21
N VAL A 158 -33.37 21.45 -9.98
CA VAL A 158 -33.79 22.79 -9.55
C VAL A 158 -35.13 22.71 -8.82
N THR A 159 -35.13 22.96 -7.51
CA THR A 159 -36.36 22.93 -6.70
C THR A 159 -36.94 24.32 -6.47
N LYS A 160 -38.24 24.48 -6.69
CA LYS A 160 -39.01 25.69 -6.36
C LYS A 160 -40.28 25.33 -5.59
N THR A 161 -40.73 26.26 -4.75
CA THR A 161 -42.05 26.16 -4.11
C THR A 161 -43.09 26.73 -5.05
N ILE A 162 -44.12 25.94 -5.33
CA ILE A 162 -45.31 26.33 -6.10
C ILE A 162 -46.40 26.67 -5.10
N THR A 163 -47.04 27.83 -5.29
CA THR A 163 -48.19 28.27 -4.49
C THR A 163 -49.43 28.23 -5.37
N LEU A 164 -50.46 27.51 -4.92
CA LEU A 164 -51.75 27.45 -5.60
C LEU A 164 -52.46 28.78 -5.41
N SER A 165 -52.83 29.42 -6.51
CA SER A 165 -53.52 30.72 -6.51
C SER A 165 -54.70 30.62 -7.47
N ASP A 166 -55.84 31.15 -7.04
CA ASP A 166 -56.98 31.36 -7.92
C ASP A 166 -56.69 32.62 -8.74
N LEU A 167 -56.43 32.46 -10.05
CA LEU A 167 -55.99 33.56 -10.91
C LEU A 167 -57.15 34.36 -11.51
N ASP A 168 -58.33 33.75 -11.63
CA ASP A 168 -59.53 34.42 -12.14
C ASP A 168 -60.45 34.96 -11.03
N GLY A 169 -60.34 34.41 -9.81
CA GLY A 169 -61.07 34.81 -8.63
C GLY A 169 -62.54 34.38 -8.63
N VAL A 170 -62.94 33.47 -9.53
CA VAL A 170 -64.34 33.11 -9.79
C VAL A 170 -64.61 31.64 -9.50
N ASP A 171 -63.74 30.74 -9.94
CA ASP A 171 -64.01 29.29 -9.93
C ASP A 171 -63.10 28.50 -8.96
N GLY A 172 -62.34 29.18 -8.10
CA GLY A 172 -61.33 28.55 -7.26
C GLY A 172 -60.10 28.12 -8.08
N VAL A 173 -59.20 27.34 -7.49
CA VAL A 173 -57.97 26.94 -8.21
C VAL A 173 -58.28 25.84 -9.22
N THR A 174 -58.04 26.11 -10.50
CA THR A 174 -58.20 25.15 -11.60
C THR A 174 -56.89 24.43 -11.98
N LEU A 175 -56.98 23.39 -12.82
CA LEU A 175 -55.80 22.72 -13.37
C LEU A 175 -54.97 23.66 -14.28
N ASP A 176 -55.63 24.61 -14.94
CA ASP A 176 -54.96 25.64 -15.74
C ASP A 176 -54.17 26.60 -14.84
N ASP A 177 -54.72 26.98 -13.68
CA ASP A 177 -54.00 27.78 -12.69
C ASP A 177 -52.76 27.07 -12.13
N LEU A 178 -52.86 25.77 -11.86
CA LEU A 178 -51.71 24.95 -11.45
C LEU A 178 -50.62 24.93 -12.53
N ASN A 179 -51.01 24.67 -13.79
CA ASN A 179 -50.06 24.69 -14.91
C ASN A 179 -49.41 26.07 -15.06
N LYS A 180 -50.18 27.16 -15.03
CA LYS A 180 -49.65 28.54 -15.05
C LYS A 180 -48.70 28.82 -13.89
N ALA A 181 -48.99 28.34 -12.68
CA ALA A 181 -48.11 28.51 -11.53
C ALA A 181 -46.75 27.81 -11.75
N ILE A 182 -46.77 26.62 -12.35
CA ILE A 182 -45.55 25.87 -12.72
C ILE A 182 -44.80 26.59 -13.84
N GLU A 183 -45.48 27.07 -14.87
CA GLU A 183 -44.87 27.82 -15.97
C GLU A 183 -44.25 29.14 -15.51
N ASN A 184 -44.91 29.88 -14.61
CA ASN A 184 -44.34 31.07 -13.99
C ASN A 184 -43.09 30.75 -13.18
N ALA A 185 -43.08 29.60 -12.50
CA ALA A 185 -41.93 29.18 -11.70
C ALA A 185 -40.76 28.70 -12.58
N PHE A 186 -41.00 27.92 -13.63
CA PHE A 186 -39.93 27.20 -14.35
C PHE A 186 -39.74 27.62 -15.81
N GLY A 187 -40.64 28.42 -16.37
CA GLY A 187 -40.79 28.69 -17.80
C GLY A 187 -41.82 27.76 -18.45
N SER A 188 -42.47 28.26 -19.50
CA SER A 188 -43.49 27.52 -20.27
C SER A 188 -42.94 26.24 -20.91
N GLY A 189 -43.79 25.23 -21.05
CA GLY A 189 -43.48 24.04 -21.86
C GLY A 189 -42.45 23.07 -21.24
N LYS A 190 -42.17 23.13 -19.93
CA LYS A 190 -41.27 22.17 -19.28
C LYS A 190 -42.00 20.97 -18.69
N VAL A 191 -43.00 21.24 -17.87
CA VAL A 191 -43.82 20.25 -17.19
C VAL A 191 -45.27 20.59 -17.44
N THR A 192 -46.07 19.57 -17.70
CA THR A 192 -47.52 19.68 -17.84
C THR A 192 -48.16 18.76 -16.80
N VAL A 193 -49.20 19.26 -16.13
CA VAL A 193 -50.04 18.49 -15.23
C VAL A 193 -51.36 18.22 -15.92
N ASP A 194 -51.70 16.94 -16.10
CA ASP A 194 -52.98 16.48 -16.64
C ASP A 194 -53.67 15.51 -15.67
N ASP A 195 -54.97 15.33 -15.86
CA ASP A 195 -55.77 14.27 -15.24
C ASP A 195 -56.45 13.38 -16.30
N THR A 196 -55.97 13.44 -17.54
CA THR A 196 -56.57 12.72 -18.68
C THR A 196 -56.12 11.27 -18.74
N THR A 197 -54.91 10.99 -18.24
CA THR A 197 -54.31 9.64 -18.27
C THR A 197 -55.03 8.68 -17.33
N ASN A 198 -55.37 9.18 -16.13
CA ASN A 198 -56.17 8.49 -15.13
C ASN A 198 -57.19 9.49 -14.59
N PRO A 199 -58.44 9.48 -15.11
CA PRO A 199 -59.47 10.45 -14.76
C PRO A 199 -59.61 10.66 -13.25
N GLY A 200 -59.41 11.90 -12.80
CA GLY A 200 -59.48 12.30 -11.39
C GLY A 200 -58.16 12.23 -10.62
N MET A 201 -57.04 11.86 -11.25
CA MET A 201 -55.71 11.80 -10.61
C MET A 201 -54.72 12.71 -11.34
N LEU A 202 -54.05 13.60 -10.60
CA LEU A 202 -53.03 14.48 -11.19
C LEU A 202 -51.80 13.68 -11.61
N THR A 203 -51.32 13.94 -12.82
CA THR A 203 -50.10 13.34 -13.39
C THR A 203 -49.19 14.45 -13.91
N PHE A 204 -47.98 14.54 -13.36
CA PHE A 204 -46.95 15.45 -13.83
C PHE A 204 -46.09 14.76 -14.89
N LYS A 205 -46.00 15.38 -16.06
CA LYS A 205 -45.22 14.87 -17.20
C LYS A 205 -44.26 15.92 -17.73
N ALA A 206 -43.16 15.46 -18.30
CA ALA A 206 -42.35 16.32 -19.15
C ALA A 206 -43.19 16.75 -20.36
N SER A 207 -43.18 18.04 -20.69
CA SER A 207 -43.96 18.54 -21.83
C SER A 207 -43.39 18.00 -23.14
N SER A 208 -44.28 17.67 -24.08
CA SER A 208 -43.92 17.23 -25.44
C SER A 208 -43.40 18.36 -26.34
N THR A 209 -43.46 19.61 -25.88
CA THR A 209 -43.11 20.81 -26.66
C THR A 209 -41.66 21.25 -26.49
N THR A 210 -41.00 20.87 -25.39
CA THR A 210 -39.61 21.22 -25.09
C THR A 210 -38.86 19.97 -24.66
N ASN A 211 -38.02 19.44 -25.56
CA ASN A 211 -37.21 18.25 -25.28
C ASN A 211 -36.18 18.54 -24.17
N GLY A 212 -36.05 17.64 -23.19
CA GLY A 212 -34.88 17.59 -22.29
C GLY A 212 -35.16 17.53 -20.77
N VAL A 213 -36.42 17.60 -20.33
CA VAL A 213 -36.75 17.36 -18.90
C VAL A 213 -36.72 15.85 -18.62
N ASN A 214 -35.85 15.42 -17.71
CA ASN A 214 -35.68 14.01 -17.38
C ASN A 214 -36.29 13.68 -16.02
N ARG A 215 -35.93 14.43 -14.97
CA ARG A 215 -36.37 14.19 -13.59
C ARG A 215 -37.37 15.25 -13.14
N ILE A 216 -38.54 14.78 -12.72
CA ILE A 216 -39.58 15.55 -12.04
C ILE A 216 -39.73 14.94 -10.65
N THR A 217 -39.66 15.78 -9.62
CA THR A 217 -39.92 15.36 -8.23
C THR A 217 -40.92 16.29 -7.58
N VAL A 218 -41.99 15.72 -7.03
CA VAL A 218 -43.02 16.44 -6.27
C VAL A 218 -42.87 16.06 -4.80
N SER A 219 -42.80 17.07 -3.94
CA SER A 219 -42.61 16.89 -2.49
C SER A 219 -43.37 17.93 -1.67
N ALA A 220 -43.54 17.67 -0.38
CA ALA A 220 -44.38 18.50 0.48
C ALA A 220 -43.87 19.96 0.56
N GLY A 221 -44.81 20.89 0.60
CA GLY A 221 -44.55 22.29 0.92
C GLY A 221 -44.12 22.47 2.38
N THR A 222 -43.33 23.51 2.68
CA THR A 222 -42.88 23.80 4.06
C THR A 222 -44.00 24.33 4.96
N THR A 223 -45.03 24.93 4.36
CA THR A 223 -46.21 25.52 5.02
C THR A 223 -47.43 25.30 4.14
N ASN A 224 -48.61 25.05 4.72
CA ASN A 224 -49.87 24.80 3.99
C ASN A 224 -49.71 23.75 2.88
N ASN A 225 -49.31 22.52 3.23
CA ASN A 225 -48.95 21.50 2.24
C ASN A 225 -50.13 21.04 1.37
N ALA A 226 -50.02 21.19 0.04
CA ALA A 226 -51.05 20.82 -0.93
C ALA A 226 -51.11 19.31 -1.24
N LEU A 227 -50.05 18.53 -0.98
CA LEU A 227 -49.93 17.16 -1.52
C LEU A 227 -51.07 16.21 -1.12
N ALA A 228 -51.57 16.32 0.12
CA ALA A 228 -52.65 15.48 0.58
C ALA A 228 -53.94 15.74 -0.22
N ASN A 229 -54.29 17.02 -0.41
CA ASN A 229 -55.46 17.43 -1.20
C ASN A 229 -55.25 17.16 -2.69
N MET A 230 -54.02 17.25 -3.19
CA MET A 230 -53.67 16.90 -4.57
C MET A 230 -53.66 15.39 -4.84
N GLY A 231 -54.02 14.55 -3.85
CA GLY A 231 -54.13 13.11 -4.01
C GLY A 231 -52.81 12.33 -3.91
N PHE A 232 -51.71 12.99 -3.53
CA PHE A 232 -50.36 12.39 -3.40
C PHE A 232 -50.04 11.88 -1.99
N GLY A 233 -50.90 12.14 -1.01
CA GLY A 233 -50.69 11.80 0.40
C GLY A 233 -49.86 12.84 1.17
N ALA A 234 -50.02 12.84 2.50
CA ALA A 234 -49.31 13.77 3.38
C ALA A 234 -47.82 13.38 3.51
N GLY A 235 -46.91 14.26 3.08
CA GLY A 235 -45.46 14.06 3.24
C GLY A 235 -44.79 13.21 2.15
N ALA A 236 -45.49 12.90 1.05
CA ALA A 236 -44.91 12.12 -0.04
C ALA A 236 -43.74 12.83 -0.75
N VAL A 237 -42.79 12.03 -1.24
CA VAL A 237 -41.73 12.45 -2.16
C VAL A 237 -41.79 11.53 -3.37
N LEU A 238 -42.37 12.03 -4.45
CA LEU A 238 -42.65 11.27 -5.66
C LEU A 238 -41.75 11.73 -6.79
N SER A 239 -41.21 10.78 -7.54
CA SER A 239 -40.24 11.06 -8.60
C SER A 239 -40.47 10.09 -9.76
N ASN A 240 -40.40 10.59 -11.00
CA ASN A 240 -40.38 9.77 -12.22
C ASN A 240 -38.97 9.20 -12.52
N ARG A 241 -38.12 9.12 -11.50
CA ARG A 241 -36.77 8.57 -11.54
C ARG A 241 -36.45 7.91 -10.22
N LEU A 242 -35.70 6.83 -10.28
CA LEU A 242 -35.19 6.16 -9.08
C LEU A 242 -34.10 7.01 -8.41
N ASN A 243 -33.97 6.84 -7.10
CA ASN A 243 -32.84 7.33 -6.33
C ASN A 243 -32.05 6.12 -5.84
N ASN A 244 -30.73 6.14 -6.03
CA ASN A 244 -29.85 5.04 -5.62
C ASN A 244 -29.86 4.81 -4.10
N GLY A 245 -30.20 5.82 -3.31
CA GLY A 245 -30.35 5.70 -1.86
C GLY A 245 -31.65 5.02 -1.41
N ASP A 246 -32.64 4.88 -2.29
CA ASP A 246 -33.92 4.25 -1.95
C ASP A 246 -33.74 2.76 -1.67
N THR A 247 -34.52 2.26 -0.71
CA THR A 247 -34.66 0.82 -0.48
C THR A 247 -35.43 0.18 -1.64
N LEU A 248 -35.25 -1.13 -1.86
CA LEU A 248 -35.98 -1.85 -2.89
C LEU A 248 -37.51 -1.81 -2.64
N ALA A 249 -37.95 -1.75 -1.38
CA ALA A 249 -39.35 -1.48 -1.02
C ALA A 249 -39.83 -0.11 -1.51
N ALA A 250 -39.02 0.94 -1.33
CA ALA A 250 -39.39 2.28 -1.80
C ALA A 250 -39.43 2.35 -3.34
N ILE A 251 -38.55 1.60 -4.01
CA ILE A 251 -38.49 1.51 -5.49
C ILE A 251 -39.71 0.80 -6.06
N GLN A 252 -40.25 -0.21 -5.37
CA GLN A 252 -41.45 -0.93 -5.80
C GLN A 252 -42.57 0.02 -6.23
N SER A 253 -42.85 1.04 -5.42
CA SER A 253 -43.92 2.02 -5.68
C SER A 253 -43.67 2.94 -6.88
N LYS A 254 -42.42 3.00 -7.38
CA LYS A 254 -41.98 3.90 -8.45
C LYS A 254 -41.86 3.21 -9.80
N LEU A 255 -41.74 1.89 -9.83
CA LEU A 255 -41.65 1.13 -11.08
C LEU A 255 -43.01 1.10 -11.80
N ASN A 256 -42.97 1.04 -13.13
CA ASN A 256 -44.17 0.84 -13.91
C ASN A 256 -44.72 -0.59 -13.72
N GLU A 257 -46.04 -0.73 -13.77
CA GLU A 257 -46.68 -2.04 -13.64
C GLU A 257 -46.72 -2.81 -14.96
N SER A 258 -46.28 -2.18 -16.07
CA SER A 258 -46.28 -2.78 -17.41
C SER A 258 -45.41 -4.05 -17.48
N GLY A 259 -44.41 -4.18 -16.60
CA GLY A 259 -43.58 -5.37 -16.43
C GLY A 259 -44.07 -6.38 -15.38
N GLY A 260 -45.28 -6.23 -14.84
CA GLY A 260 -45.82 -7.10 -13.77
C GLY A 260 -45.54 -6.61 -12.33
N GLY A 261 -44.83 -5.50 -12.19
CA GLY A 261 -44.53 -4.86 -10.90
C GLY A 261 -43.49 -5.62 -10.06
N LEU A 262 -42.76 -4.89 -9.22
CA LEU A 262 -41.88 -5.52 -8.21
C LEU A 262 -42.76 -6.00 -7.05
N THR A 263 -42.50 -7.20 -6.55
CA THR A 263 -43.29 -7.80 -5.47
C THR A 263 -42.38 -8.45 -4.44
N PHE A 264 -42.73 -8.25 -3.16
CA PHE A 264 -42.12 -8.92 -2.03
C PHE A 264 -43.18 -9.84 -1.42
N THR A 265 -42.91 -11.15 -1.43
CA THR A 265 -43.89 -12.15 -0.99
C THR A 265 -43.62 -12.56 0.43
N THR A 266 -44.59 -12.44 1.33
CA THR A 266 -44.47 -13.03 2.67
C THR A 266 -44.65 -14.54 2.58
N LEU A 267 -43.65 -15.28 3.05
CA LEU A 267 -43.63 -16.74 3.10
C LEU A 267 -44.48 -17.25 4.27
N SER A 268 -44.82 -18.54 4.23
CA SER A 268 -45.65 -19.21 5.23
C SER A 268 -45.06 -19.19 6.65
N ASP A 269 -43.76 -18.95 6.79
CA ASP A 269 -43.04 -18.82 8.06
C ASP A 269 -43.02 -17.38 8.61
N GLY A 270 -43.68 -16.44 7.92
CA GLY A 270 -43.77 -15.03 8.29
C GLY A 270 -42.58 -14.17 7.82
N THR A 271 -41.61 -14.74 7.10
CA THR A 271 -40.50 -13.97 6.52
C THR A 271 -40.87 -13.39 5.15
N THR A 272 -40.33 -12.22 4.80
CA THR A 272 -40.52 -11.63 3.46
C THR A 272 -39.44 -12.12 2.50
N GLN A 273 -39.86 -12.79 1.43
CA GLN A 273 -38.99 -13.18 0.33
C GLN A 273 -38.50 -11.93 -0.41
N GLY A 274 -37.17 -11.77 -0.44
CA GLY A 274 -36.49 -10.70 -1.16
C GLY A 274 -36.29 -10.99 -2.65
N ILE A 275 -35.48 -10.16 -3.30
CA ILE A 275 -35.06 -10.37 -4.69
C ILE A 275 -33.97 -11.43 -4.73
N LYS A 276 -34.11 -12.42 -5.62
CA LYS A 276 -33.11 -13.48 -5.83
C LYS A 276 -32.72 -13.57 -7.30
N LEU A 277 -31.59 -12.97 -7.64
CA LEU A 277 -31.04 -12.96 -8.99
C LEU A 277 -29.92 -13.98 -9.11
N THR A 278 -29.87 -14.71 -10.20
CA THR A 278 -28.70 -15.50 -10.59
C THR A 278 -28.10 -14.89 -11.85
N ILE A 279 -26.85 -14.44 -11.75
CA ILE A 279 -26.09 -13.83 -12.83
C ILE A 279 -24.83 -14.67 -13.07
N ASN A 280 -24.65 -15.23 -14.26
CA ASN A 280 -23.48 -16.06 -14.62
C ASN A 280 -23.14 -17.12 -13.55
N ASN A 281 -24.15 -17.88 -13.09
CA ASN A 281 -24.09 -18.88 -12.01
C ASN A 281 -23.86 -18.35 -10.59
N LYS A 282 -23.76 -17.03 -10.39
CA LYS A 282 -23.70 -16.43 -9.05
C LYS A 282 -25.08 -15.97 -8.62
N THR A 283 -25.57 -16.52 -7.50
CA THR A 283 -26.81 -16.07 -6.86
C THR A 283 -26.56 -14.90 -5.92
N PHE A 284 -27.43 -13.90 -6.02
CA PHE A 284 -27.54 -12.72 -5.15
C PHE A 284 -28.92 -12.69 -4.51
N GLU A 285 -28.96 -12.33 -3.23
CA GLU A 285 -30.20 -12.21 -2.47
C GLU A 285 -30.24 -10.83 -1.81
N PHE A 286 -31.34 -10.11 -1.99
CA PHE A 286 -31.53 -8.76 -1.48
C PHE A 286 -32.87 -8.63 -0.76
N SER A 287 -32.86 -8.10 0.47
CA SER A 287 -34.10 -7.83 1.21
C SER A 287 -34.79 -6.57 0.68
N GLU A 288 -36.05 -6.38 1.06
CA GLU A 288 -36.81 -5.15 0.75
C GLU A 288 -36.14 -3.87 1.31
N THR A 289 -35.33 -4.01 2.37
CA THR A 289 -34.59 -2.91 3.02
C THR A 289 -33.24 -2.60 2.37
N THR A 290 -32.76 -3.47 1.49
CA THR A 290 -31.51 -3.24 0.74
C THR A 290 -31.69 -2.00 -0.15
N THR A 291 -30.69 -1.13 -0.22
CA THR A 291 -30.73 0.03 -1.13
C THR A 291 -30.33 -0.34 -2.55
N LEU A 292 -30.83 0.38 -3.55
CA LEU A 292 -30.43 0.15 -4.94
C LEU A 292 -28.93 0.31 -5.16
N TYR A 293 -28.32 1.29 -4.50
CA TYR A 293 -26.88 1.47 -4.48
C TYR A 293 -26.17 0.20 -3.98
N SER A 294 -26.61 -0.36 -2.85
CA SER A 294 -25.99 -1.55 -2.27
C SER A 294 -26.15 -2.76 -3.17
N MET A 295 -27.32 -2.93 -3.80
CA MET A 295 -27.59 -3.98 -4.79
C MET A 295 -26.63 -3.88 -5.99
N MET A 296 -26.58 -2.72 -6.65
CA MET A 296 -25.69 -2.51 -7.80
C MET A 296 -24.23 -2.68 -7.40
N ASN A 297 -23.81 -2.16 -6.25
CA ASN A 297 -22.44 -2.25 -5.77
C ASN A 297 -22.02 -3.70 -5.45
N GLN A 298 -22.92 -4.51 -4.88
CA GLN A 298 -22.65 -5.92 -4.60
C GLN A 298 -22.49 -6.74 -5.89
N ILE A 299 -23.34 -6.49 -6.90
CA ILE A 299 -23.21 -7.14 -8.22
C ILE A 299 -21.91 -6.67 -8.91
N ASN A 300 -21.63 -5.37 -8.89
CA ASN A 300 -20.49 -4.77 -9.58
C ASN A 300 -19.14 -5.18 -9.00
N GLN A 301 -19.06 -5.59 -7.74
CA GLN A 301 -17.82 -6.05 -7.10
C GLN A 301 -17.58 -7.55 -7.21
N ASP A 302 -18.59 -8.33 -7.62
CA ASP A 302 -18.45 -9.78 -7.72
C ASP A 302 -17.70 -10.19 -8.99
N SER A 303 -16.61 -10.93 -8.83
CA SER A 303 -15.78 -11.42 -9.93
C SER A 303 -16.36 -12.63 -10.64
N THR A 304 -17.26 -13.39 -10.00
CA THR A 304 -17.91 -14.57 -10.59
C THR A 304 -19.08 -14.15 -11.48
N ALA A 305 -19.88 -13.18 -11.05
CA ALA A 305 -20.92 -12.58 -11.88
C ALA A 305 -20.32 -11.88 -13.10
N ASN A 306 -19.14 -11.26 -12.97
CA ASN A 306 -18.37 -10.64 -14.05
C ASN A 306 -19.16 -9.65 -14.92
N VAL A 307 -20.10 -8.93 -14.31
CA VAL A 307 -20.92 -7.88 -14.96
C VAL A 307 -20.83 -6.56 -14.20
N SER A 308 -21.19 -5.48 -14.88
CA SER A 308 -21.54 -4.19 -14.28
C SER A 308 -23.03 -3.91 -14.51
N MET A 309 -23.78 -3.74 -13.43
CA MET A 309 -25.13 -3.19 -13.39
C MET A 309 -25.08 -1.68 -13.14
N GLN A 310 -25.87 -0.92 -13.89
CA GLN A 310 -26.07 0.51 -13.72
C GLN A 310 -27.54 0.88 -13.92
N TYR A 311 -27.96 1.97 -13.28
CA TYR A 311 -29.21 2.67 -13.59
C TYR A 311 -28.86 3.94 -14.39
N ASP A 312 -29.25 3.96 -15.65
CA ASP A 312 -29.18 5.14 -16.50
C ASP A 312 -30.37 6.05 -16.19
N GLU A 313 -30.12 7.09 -15.39
CA GLU A 313 -31.12 8.07 -14.99
C GLU A 313 -31.67 8.86 -16.19
N VAL A 314 -30.87 9.10 -17.23
CA VAL A 314 -31.30 9.92 -18.37
C VAL A 314 -32.36 9.17 -19.15
N ASN A 315 -32.07 7.92 -19.49
CA ASN A 315 -32.97 7.06 -20.27
C ASN A 315 -34.00 6.30 -19.40
N ASP A 316 -33.85 6.36 -18.08
CA ASP A 316 -34.63 5.61 -17.08
C ASP A 316 -34.57 4.09 -17.31
N LYS A 317 -33.36 3.54 -17.39
CA LYS A 317 -33.14 2.13 -17.74
C LYS A 317 -32.11 1.47 -16.83
N PHE A 318 -32.35 0.20 -16.47
CA PHE A 318 -31.28 -0.64 -15.96
C PHE A 318 -30.45 -1.20 -17.11
N LYS A 319 -29.13 -1.25 -16.93
CA LYS A 319 -28.18 -1.78 -17.91
C LYS A 319 -27.17 -2.69 -17.21
N PHE A 320 -27.08 -3.92 -17.67
CA PHE A 320 -26.05 -4.89 -17.34
C PHE A 320 -25.08 -4.96 -18.50
N THR A 321 -23.79 -4.83 -18.24
CA THR A 321 -22.72 -4.93 -19.24
C THR A 321 -21.69 -5.95 -18.77
N ALA A 322 -21.31 -6.89 -19.62
CA ALA A 322 -20.26 -7.86 -19.29
C ALA A 322 -18.94 -7.10 -19.09
N LYS A 323 -18.15 -7.50 -18.09
CA LYS A 323 -16.81 -6.92 -17.91
C LYS A 323 -15.80 -7.47 -18.92
N GLN A 324 -16.09 -8.63 -19.49
CA GLN A 324 -15.36 -9.18 -20.62
C GLN A 324 -16.02 -8.81 -21.94
N THR A 325 -15.20 -8.61 -22.97
CA THR A 325 -15.63 -8.46 -24.36
C THR A 325 -15.69 -9.82 -25.05
N GLY A 326 -16.11 -9.85 -26.31
CA GLY A 326 -16.09 -11.03 -27.15
C GLY A 326 -17.48 -11.58 -27.44
N ALA A 327 -17.57 -12.36 -28.50
CA ALA A 327 -18.77 -13.11 -28.84
C ALA A 327 -19.04 -14.22 -27.82
N GLY A 328 -20.32 -14.62 -27.74
CA GLY A 328 -20.80 -15.64 -26.80
C GLY A 328 -21.77 -15.07 -25.77
N ASN A 329 -22.30 -15.98 -24.94
CA ASN A 329 -23.22 -15.61 -23.86
C ASN A 329 -22.41 -15.28 -22.59
N ASN A 330 -22.05 -14.01 -22.44
CA ASN A 330 -21.29 -13.44 -21.34
C ASN A 330 -22.17 -12.91 -20.19
N ILE A 331 -23.49 -12.86 -20.39
CA ILE A 331 -24.50 -12.43 -19.43
C ILE A 331 -25.69 -13.39 -19.50
N ASP A 332 -25.74 -14.31 -18.55
CA ASP A 332 -26.94 -15.06 -18.23
C ASP A 332 -27.56 -14.50 -16.95
N ILE A 333 -28.78 -13.98 -17.03
CA ILE A 333 -29.52 -13.42 -15.90
C ILE A 333 -30.85 -14.15 -15.82
N SER A 334 -31.09 -14.76 -14.67
CA SER A 334 -32.35 -15.39 -14.31
C SER A 334 -32.76 -15.00 -12.89
N GLU A 335 -34.04 -15.18 -12.58
CA GLU A 335 -34.55 -14.99 -11.23
C GLU A 335 -35.41 -16.17 -10.80
N SER A 336 -35.51 -16.39 -9.48
CA SER A 336 -36.30 -17.47 -8.90
C SER A 336 -37.00 -17.00 -7.64
N GLY A 337 -38.34 -17.01 -7.64
CA GLY A 337 -39.13 -16.51 -6.51
C GLY A 337 -39.10 -14.98 -6.34
N SER A 338 -38.63 -14.23 -7.34
CA SER A 338 -38.72 -12.76 -7.38
C SER A 338 -39.25 -12.28 -8.74
N SER A 339 -39.54 -10.99 -8.84
CA SER A 339 -40.13 -10.31 -10.02
C SER A 339 -39.31 -9.12 -10.51
N PHE A 340 -38.04 -9.00 -10.11
CA PHE A 340 -37.20 -7.85 -10.42
C PHE A 340 -36.89 -7.75 -11.91
N ILE A 341 -36.56 -8.86 -12.60
CA ILE A 341 -36.19 -8.81 -14.02
C ILE A 341 -37.36 -8.30 -14.85
N ALA A 342 -38.56 -8.81 -14.55
CA ALA A 342 -39.79 -8.40 -15.18
C ALA A 342 -40.13 -6.93 -14.86
N ALA A 343 -40.11 -6.53 -13.58
CA ALA A 343 -40.39 -5.17 -13.14
C ALA A 343 -39.39 -4.12 -13.66
N ALA A 344 -38.11 -4.50 -13.78
CA ALA A 344 -37.06 -3.68 -14.37
C ALA A 344 -37.06 -3.72 -15.91
N GLY A 345 -37.92 -4.53 -16.53
CA GLY A 345 -38.07 -4.64 -17.98
C GLY A 345 -36.81 -5.11 -18.73
N ILE A 346 -35.94 -5.91 -18.10
CA ILE A 346 -34.63 -6.32 -18.64
C ILE A 346 -34.82 -7.38 -19.72
N THR A 347 -35.25 -6.96 -20.91
CA THR A 347 -35.59 -7.84 -22.03
C THR A 347 -34.83 -7.51 -23.32
N ALA A 348 -34.21 -6.32 -23.41
CA ALA A 348 -33.40 -5.94 -24.55
C ALA A 348 -31.98 -6.49 -24.41
N GLU A 349 -31.45 -7.03 -25.50
CA GLU A 349 -30.11 -7.64 -25.56
C GLU A 349 -29.32 -7.11 -26.76
N GLN A 350 -28.04 -6.80 -26.51
CA GLN A 350 -27.02 -6.59 -27.53
C GLN A 350 -25.91 -7.60 -27.29
N ALA A 351 -25.64 -8.45 -28.29
CA ALA A 351 -24.58 -9.45 -28.23
C ALA A 351 -23.20 -8.77 -28.15
N GLY A 352 -22.26 -9.40 -27.45
CA GLY A 352 -20.85 -9.02 -27.56
C GLY A 352 -20.28 -9.49 -28.89
N GLU A 353 -19.26 -8.80 -29.37
CA GLU A 353 -18.56 -9.14 -30.61
C GLU A 353 -17.09 -9.44 -30.33
N ASP A 354 -16.49 -10.31 -31.15
CA ASP A 354 -15.05 -10.56 -31.14
C ASP A 354 -14.29 -9.48 -31.90
N ALA A 355 -13.05 -9.24 -31.49
CA ALA A 355 -12.10 -8.47 -32.26
C ALA A 355 -11.64 -9.30 -33.46
N LEU A 356 -11.62 -8.67 -34.63
CA LEU A 356 -11.09 -9.24 -35.86
C LEU A 356 -9.87 -8.43 -36.28
N ILE A 357 -8.70 -9.07 -36.29
CA ILE A 357 -7.42 -8.43 -36.56
C ILE A 357 -6.68 -9.22 -37.63
N THR A 358 -5.97 -8.54 -38.53
CA THR A 358 -4.94 -9.17 -39.37
C THR A 358 -3.56 -8.89 -38.76
N VAL A 359 -2.78 -9.94 -38.50
CA VAL A 359 -1.39 -9.86 -38.04
C VAL A 359 -0.51 -10.55 -39.08
N ASP A 360 0.45 -9.82 -39.67
CA ASP A 360 1.37 -10.37 -40.67
C ASP A 360 0.65 -11.06 -41.85
N GLY A 361 -0.42 -10.43 -42.31
CA GLY A 361 -1.28 -10.93 -43.39
C GLY A 361 -2.22 -12.08 -42.99
N THR A 362 -2.19 -12.54 -41.74
CA THR A 362 -3.04 -13.62 -41.24
C THR A 362 -4.19 -13.07 -40.39
N ASP A 363 -5.42 -13.43 -40.73
CA ASP A 363 -6.60 -13.06 -39.94
C ASP A 363 -6.69 -13.88 -38.66
N ILE A 364 -6.97 -13.20 -37.56
CA ILE A 364 -7.17 -13.76 -36.24
C ILE A 364 -8.42 -13.19 -35.58
N THR A 365 -9.12 -14.04 -34.84
CA THR A 365 -10.27 -13.66 -34.01
C THR A 365 -9.88 -13.74 -32.53
N ARG A 366 -10.28 -12.73 -31.75
CA ARG A 366 -9.98 -12.67 -30.31
C ARG A 366 -11.20 -12.16 -29.54
N GLY A 367 -11.53 -12.81 -28.43
CA GLY A 367 -12.56 -12.29 -27.52
C GLY A 367 -12.16 -11.01 -26.79
N SER A 368 -10.90 -10.59 -26.86
CA SER A 368 -10.40 -9.36 -26.25
C SER A 368 -9.66 -8.49 -27.25
N ASN A 369 -9.77 -7.18 -27.07
CA ASN A 369 -8.95 -6.19 -27.76
C ASN A 369 -7.48 -6.24 -27.35
N THR A 370 -7.14 -6.94 -26.26
CA THR A 370 -5.75 -7.22 -25.88
C THR A 370 -5.43 -8.69 -26.12
N PHE A 371 -4.38 -8.97 -26.87
CA PHE A 371 -3.99 -10.32 -27.24
C PHE A 371 -2.49 -10.42 -27.50
N THR A 372 -1.94 -11.62 -27.32
CA THR A 372 -0.50 -11.88 -27.55
C THR A 372 -0.31 -12.78 -28.76
N VAL A 373 0.58 -12.39 -29.68
CA VAL A 373 1.01 -13.18 -30.84
C VAL A 373 2.51 -13.01 -31.01
N SER A 374 3.24 -14.10 -31.27
CA SER A 374 4.71 -14.09 -31.45
C SER A 374 5.48 -13.39 -30.33
N GLY A 375 4.99 -13.54 -29.08
CA GLY A 375 5.58 -12.91 -27.90
C GLY A 375 5.36 -11.40 -27.81
N ILE A 376 4.48 -10.82 -28.62
CA ILE A 376 4.13 -9.39 -28.58
C ILE A 376 2.68 -9.26 -28.13
N THR A 377 2.44 -8.49 -27.07
CA THR A 377 1.10 -8.16 -26.61
C THR A 377 0.63 -6.91 -27.32
N TYR A 378 -0.41 -7.04 -28.13
CA TYR A 378 -1.08 -5.95 -28.83
C TYR A 378 -2.33 -5.55 -28.05
N THR A 379 -2.65 -4.26 -28.08
CA THR A 379 -3.94 -3.72 -27.66
C THR A 379 -4.52 -2.91 -28.81
N ALA A 380 -5.63 -3.35 -29.36
CA ALA A 380 -6.39 -2.64 -30.37
C ALA A 380 -7.33 -1.62 -29.70
N LEU A 381 -7.26 -0.37 -30.15
CA LEU A 381 -8.00 0.76 -29.56
C LEU A 381 -8.93 1.42 -30.57
N LYS A 382 -8.63 1.31 -31.86
CA LYS A 382 -9.43 1.86 -32.96
C LYS A 382 -9.35 0.95 -34.17
N GLU A 383 -10.44 0.87 -34.93
CA GLU A 383 -10.46 0.22 -36.23
C GLU A 383 -9.64 1.01 -37.27
N THR A 384 -8.87 0.29 -38.06
CA THR A 384 -8.04 0.84 -39.15
C THR A 384 -8.58 0.45 -40.53
N GLY A 385 -9.65 -0.35 -40.59
CA GLY A 385 -10.27 -0.81 -41.83
C GLY A 385 -9.34 -1.73 -42.62
N THR A 386 -8.78 -1.22 -43.71
CA THR A 386 -7.77 -1.94 -44.54
C THR A 386 -6.36 -1.36 -44.41
N ARG A 387 -6.19 -0.30 -43.60
CA ARG A 387 -4.91 0.39 -43.43
C ARG A 387 -4.06 -0.31 -42.38
N GLU A 388 -2.78 -0.46 -42.71
CA GLU A 388 -1.81 -1.16 -41.91
C GLU A 388 -1.17 -0.23 -40.86
N VAL A 389 -0.95 -0.75 -39.67
CA VAL A 389 -0.12 -0.16 -38.63
C VAL A 389 1.09 -1.07 -38.44
N LYS A 390 2.29 -0.51 -38.62
CA LYS A 390 3.55 -1.24 -38.45
C LYS A 390 4.00 -1.17 -37.00
N VAL A 391 4.38 -2.32 -36.46
CA VAL A 391 4.89 -2.49 -35.10
C VAL A 391 6.31 -3.02 -35.20
N SER A 392 7.30 -2.16 -34.99
CA SER A 392 8.71 -2.54 -35.01
C SER A 392 9.19 -2.87 -33.59
N ILE A 393 9.65 -4.10 -33.40
CA ILE A 393 10.19 -4.64 -32.16
C ILE A 393 11.70 -4.79 -32.30
N SER A 394 12.45 -4.22 -31.35
CA SER A 394 13.89 -4.37 -31.25
C SER A 394 14.30 -4.54 -29.79
N GLN A 395 15.43 -5.20 -29.54
CA GLN A 395 15.97 -5.32 -28.18
C GLN A 395 16.28 -3.93 -27.60
N ASN A 396 15.86 -3.71 -26.34
CA ASN A 396 16.17 -2.50 -25.60
C ASN A 396 17.41 -2.72 -24.73
N VAL A 397 18.58 -2.54 -25.35
CA VAL A 397 19.89 -2.73 -24.68
C VAL A 397 20.09 -1.71 -23.56
N ASP A 398 19.63 -0.47 -23.73
CA ASP A 398 19.78 0.60 -22.73
C ASP A 398 19.07 0.26 -21.42
N ALA A 399 17.81 -0.19 -21.49
CA ALA A 399 17.05 -0.52 -20.28
C ALA A 399 17.71 -1.63 -19.46
N VAL A 400 18.26 -2.67 -20.11
CA VAL A 400 18.95 -3.75 -19.41
C VAL A 400 20.30 -3.28 -18.87
N PHE A 401 21.03 -2.47 -19.65
CA PHE A 401 22.29 -1.86 -19.22
C PHE A 401 22.11 -1.01 -17.95
N ASP A 402 21.12 -0.11 -17.93
CA ASP A 402 20.86 0.77 -16.79
C ASP A 402 20.46 -0.01 -15.54
N LYS A 403 19.70 -1.09 -15.70
CA LYS A 403 19.36 -2.01 -14.61
C LYS A 403 20.60 -2.68 -14.01
N ILE A 404 21.49 -3.22 -14.86
CA ILE A 404 22.75 -3.82 -14.42
C ILE A 404 23.65 -2.78 -13.74
N LYS A 405 23.73 -1.57 -14.31
CA LYS A 405 24.51 -0.47 -13.74
C LYS A 405 24.01 -0.08 -12.35
N GLY A 406 22.70 0.09 -12.17
CA GLY A 406 22.11 0.40 -10.87
C GLY A 406 22.45 -0.65 -9.80
N PHE A 407 22.41 -1.93 -10.16
CA PHE A 407 22.86 -3.01 -9.27
C PHE A 407 24.33 -2.92 -8.92
N VAL A 408 25.20 -2.69 -9.91
CA VAL A 408 26.64 -2.54 -9.68
C VAL A 408 26.94 -1.36 -8.76
N ASP A 409 26.25 -0.23 -8.93
CA ASP A 409 26.39 0.94 -8.06
C ASP A 409 26.00 0.63 -6.62
N LYS A 410 24.88 -0.08 -6.41
CA LYS A 410 24.42 -0.47 -5.08
C LYS A 410 25.29 -1.55 -4.42
N TYR A 411 25.80 -2.50 -5.21
CA TYR A 411 26.82 -3.44 -4.74
C TYR A 411 28.09 -2.70 -4.28
N ASN A 412 28.55 -1.74 -5.08
CA ASN A 412 29.74 -0.94 -4.77
C ASN A 412 29.57 -0.10 -3.52
N GLU A 413 28.37 0.45 -3.28
CA GLU A 413 28.01 1.16 -2.04
C GLU A 413 28.13 0.23 -0.82
N LEU A 414 27.51 -0.95 -0.88
CA LEU A 414 27.56 -1.96 0.18
C LEU A 414 29.01 -2.37 0.50
N ILE A 415 29.79 -2.73 -0.51
CA ILE A 415 31.20 -3.11 -0.36
C ILE A 415 32.04 -1.94 0.16
N SER A 416 31.75 -0.71 -0.24
CA SER A 416 32.46 0.47 0.27
C SER A 416 32.19 0.69 1.76
N LYS A 417 30.96 0.45 2.22
CA LYS A 417 30.60 0.58 3.63
C LYS A 417 31.25 -0.51 4.48
N ILE A 418 31.13 -1.79 4.10
CA ILE A 418 31.78 -2.90 4.81
C ILE A 418 33.30 -2.70 4.89
N ASN A 419 33.95 -2.34 3.78
CA ASN A 419 35.39 -2.09 3.78
C ASN A 419 35.80 -0.84 4.57
N GLY A 420 34.92 0.16 4.64
CA GLY A 420 35.09 1.35 5.47
C GLY A 420 35.22 0.95 6.93
N GLU A 421 34.21 0.25 7.46
CA GLU A 421 34.18 -0.29 8.82
C GLU A 421 35.41 -1.15 9.14
N LEU A 422 35.78 -2.04 8.22
CA LEU A 422 36.93 -2.95 8.40
C LEU A 422 38.29 -2.23 8.45
N SER A 423 38.42 -1.06 7.80
CA SER A 423 39.70 -0.36 7.66
C SER A 423 39.82 0.94 8.45
N GLU A 424 38.74 1.41 9.06
CA GLU A 424 38.76 2.59 9.90
C GLU A 424 39.71 2.42 11.09
N LYS A 425 40.56 3.42 11.32
CA LYS A 425 41.53 3.38 12.41
C LYS A 425 40.84 3.71 13.73
N ARG A 426 40.79 2.73 14.62
CA ARG A 426 40.35 2.95 16.00
C ARG A 426 41.18 4.00 16.72
N ASN A 427 40.53 5.06 17.19
CA ASN A 427 41.14 6.07 18.03
C ASN A 427 41.07 5.67 19.52
N ARG A 428 42.17 5.11 20.05
CA ARG A 428 42.21 4.54 21.40
C ARG A 428 42.28 5.58 22.51
N ASP A 429 42.60 6.83 22.16
CA ASP A 429 42.74 7.92 23.13
C ASP A 429 41.38 8.50 23.55
N TYR A 430 40.31 8.13 22.85
CA TYR A 430 38.95 8.59 23.09
C TYR A 430 38.13 7.41 23.64
N LEU A 431 37.75 7.51 24.91
CA LEU A 431 36.81 6.60 25.56
C LEU A 431 35.42 7.24 25.57
N PRO A 432 34.33 6.46 25.69
CA PRO A 432 33.01 7.03 25.92
C PRO A 432 33.02 7.95 27.13
N LEU A 433 32.35 9.10 27.03
CA LEU A 433 32.34 10.07 28.13
C LEU A 433 31.49 9.55 29.29
N THR A 434 31.99 9.75 30.50
CA THR A 434 31.22 9.54 31.75
C THR A 434 30.15 10.62 31.90
N ASP A 435 29.16 10.37 32.78
CA ASP A 435 28.08 11.33 33.04
C ASP A 435 28.65 12.67 33.55
N GLU A 436 29.68 12.61 34.38
CA GLU A 436 30.41 13.76 34.91
C GLU A 436 31.17 14.51 33.81
N GLN A 437 31.88 13.81 32.93
CA GLN A 437 32.58 14.46 31.81
C GLN A 437 31.62 15.12 30.82
N LYS A 438 30.45 14.51 30.56
CA LYS A 438 29.41 15.11 29.73
C LYS A 438 28.86 16.40 30.35
N ALA A 439 28.69 16.45 31.67
CA ALA A 439 28.21 17.64 32.36
C ALA A 439 29.20 18.82 32.32
N GLU A 440 30.49 18.55 32.13
CA GLU A 440 31.56 19.55 32.05
C GLU A 440 31.88 20.01 30.62
N MET A 441 31.26 19.40 29.60
CA MET A 441 31.54 19.65 28.18
C MET A 441 30.34 20.30 27.47
N SER A 442 30.62 21.03 26.38
CA SER A 442 29.56 21.53 25.50
C SER A 442 29.00 20.42 24.60
N ASP A 443 27.76 20.55 24.13
CA ASP A 443 27.11 19.55 23.25
C ASP A 443 27.93 19.28 21.97
N ASP A 444 28.50 20.32 21.36
CA ASP A 444 29.34 20.21 20.17
C ASP A 444 30.65 19.44 20.45
N ASP A 445 31.26 19.66 21.62
CA ASP A 445 32.46 18.95 22.04
C ASP A 445 32.15 17.47 22.36
N ILE A 446 31.02 17.20 23.01
CA ILE A 446 30.52 15.84 23.27
C ILE A 446 30.36 15.10 21.94
N LYS A 447 29.67 15.70 20.96
CA LYS A 447 29.46 15.07 19.65
C LYS A 447 30.76 14.74 18.95
N ARG A 448 31.69 15.70 18.85
CA ARG A 448 33.01 15.48 18.23
C ARG A 448 33.84 14.43 18.97
N TRP A 449 33.67 14.33 20.28
CA TRP A 449 34.34 13.33 21.10
C TRP A 449 33.75 11.93 20.84
N GLU A 450 32.42 11.80 20.86
CA GLU A 450 31.72 10.54 20.60
C GLU A 450 31.99 10.05 19.17
N GLU A 451 32.01 10.93 18.16
CA GLU A 451 32.41 10.58 16.79
C GLU A 451 33.80 9.93 16.73
N LYS A 452 34.78 10.48 17.47
CA LYS A 452 36.12 9.89 17.56
C LYS A 452 36.13 8.59 18.37
N ALA A 453 35.35 8.52 19.44
CA ALA A 453 35.26 7.35 20.31
C ALA A 453 34.58 6.16 19.61
N MET A 454 33.64 6.42 18.68
CA MET A 454 32.99 5.42 17.83
C MET A 454 33.88 4.91 16.68
N SER A 455 34.97 5.61 16.32
CA SER A 455 35.80 5.21 15.18
C SER A 455 36.38 3.80 15.30
N GLY A 456 36.25 3.00 14.23
CA GLY A 456 36.92 1.71 14.07
C GLY A 456 36.47 0.63 15.05
N MET A 457 35.19 0.60 15.46
CA MET A 457 34.63 -0.46 16.31
C MET A 457 34.68 -1.85 15.64
N LEU A 458 34.51 -1.89 14.32
CA LEU A 458 34.50 -3.11 13.51
C LEU A 458 35.79 -3.33 12.72
N ARG A 459 36.87 -2.61 13.07
CA ARG A 459 38.16 -2.76 12.40
C ARG A 459 38.67 -4.21 12.50
N GLY A 460 38.90 -4.84 11.35
CA GLY A 460 39.37 -6.23 11.26
C GLY A 460 38.40 -7.24 11.86
N ASP A 461 37.10 -6.96 11.81
CA ASP A 461 36.08 -7.88 12.31
C ASP A 461 36.02 -9.17 11.46
N PRO A 462 36.19 -10.37 12.05
CA PRO A 462 36.27 -11.62 11.28
C PRO A 462 34.98 -11.97 10.53
N LEU A 463 33.80 -11.58 11.06
CA LEU A 463 32.53 -11.86 10.39
C LEU A 463 32.38 -10.97 9.15
N LEU A 464 32.66 -9.67 9.28
CA LEU A 464 32.63 -8.76 8.13
C LEU A 464 33.72 -9.07 7.09
N GLU A 465 34.92 -9.48 7.51
CA GLU A 465 35.98 -9.94 6.60
C GLU A 465 35.53 -11.17 5.80
N LYS A 466 34.87 -12.13 6.46
CA LYS A 466 34.28 -13.30 5.79
C LYS A 466 33.21 -12.89 4.79
N ILE A 467 32.27 -12.01 5.16
CA ILE A 467 31.21 -11.54 4.25
C ILE A 467 31.81 -10.85 3.02
N ALA A 468 32.77 -9.94 3.22
CA ALA A 468 33.44 -9.24 2.13
C ALA A 468 34.20 -10.20 1.21
N SER A 469 34.88 -11.20 1.78
CA SER A 469 35.58 -12.25 1.02
C SER A 469 34.61 -13.12 0.23
N ASP A 470 33.51 -13.57 0.85
CA ASP A 470 32.50 -14.41 0.21
C ASP A 470 31.85 -13.66 -0.97
N LEU A 471 31.47 -12.39 -0.77
CA LEU A 471 30.92 -11.54 -1.84
C LEU A 471 31.92 -11.36 -2.97
N ARG A 472 33.20 -11.11 -2.66
CA ARG A 472 34.26 -11.00 -3.67
C ARG A 472 34.46 -12.31 -4.42
N SER A 473 34.33 -13.45 -3.75
CA SER A 473 34.47 -14.78 -4.36
C SER A 473 33.48 -15.05 -5.48
N THR A 474 32.27 -14.50 -5.34
CA THR A 474 31.22 -14.64 -6.37
C THR A 474 31.61 -14.01 -7.70
N LEU A 475 32.46 -12.98 -7.70
CA LEU A 475 32.75 -12.15 -8.87
C LEU A 475 33.77 -12.79 -9.83
N TYR A 476 34.72 -13.57 -9.31
CA TYR A 476 35.76 -14.22 -10.12
C TYR A 476 35.51 -15.71 -10.35
N ALA A 477 34.59 -16.33 -9.60
CA ALA A 477 34.26 -17.73 -9.77
C ALA A 477 33.52 -17.96 -11.10
N GLY A 478 33.98 -18.95 -11.88
CA GLY A 478 33.30 -19.37 -13.11
C GLY A 478 31.92 -19.96 -12.83
N ILE A 479 30.96 -19.72 -13.73
CA ILE A 479 29.59 -20.22 -13.66
C ILE A 479 29.48 -21.38 -14.64
N GLU A 480 29.37 -22.60 -14.12
CA GLU A 480 29.24 -23.81 -14.92
C GLU A 480 27.86 -23.84 -15.59
N GLY A 481 27.81 -24.06 -16.90
CA GLY A 481 26.57 -24.25 -17.64
C GLY A 481 26.72 -25.18 -18.83
N GLU A 482 25.60 -25.45 -19.49
CA GLU A 482 25.52 -26.41 -20.60
C GLU A 482 26.46 -26.03 -21.75
N SER A 483 26.65 -24.74 -21.99
CA SER A 483 27.55 -24.19 -23.02
C SER A 483 28.99 -23.95 -22.53
N GLY A 484 29.36 -24.43 -21.34
CA GLY A 484 30.66 -24.23 -20.72
C GLY A 484 30.65 -23.25 -19.54
N THR A 485 31.84 -22.83 -19.11
CA THR A 485 32.02 -21.95 -17.95
C THR A 485 32.00 -20.48 -18.36
N SER A 486 31.08 -19.70 -17.78
CA SER A 486 30.94 -18.25 -18.02
C SER A 486 31.58 -17.43 -16.91
N TYR A 487 32.05 -16.22 -17.21
CA TYR A 487 32.71 -15.34 -16.24
C TYR A 487 32.20 -13.91 -16.32
N LEU A 488 32.15 -13.20 -15.19
CA LEU A 488 31.66 -11.81 -15.15
C LEU A 488 32.49 -10.86 -16.02
N PHE A 489 33.82 -11.05 -16.06
CA PHE A 489 34.71 -10.23 -16.90
C PHE A 489 34.47 -10.42 -18.41
N SER A 490 33.89 -11.56 -18.83
CA SER A 490 33.66 -11.83 -20.25
C SER A 490 32.59 -10.92 -20.87
N ILE A 491 31.75 -10.31 -20.03
CA ILE A 491 30.73 -9.32 -20.43
C ILE A 491 31.15 -7.89 -20.09
N GLY A 492 32.44 -7.66 -19.78
CA GLY A 492 32.97 -6.32 -19.51
C GLY A 492 32.70 -5.78 -18.11
N ILE A 493 32.36 -6.63 -17.14
CA ILE A 493 32.24 -6.24 -15.74
C ILE A 493 33.41 -6.85 -14.96
N GLU A 494 34.29 -6.00 -14.44
CA GLU A 494 35.58 -6.41 -13.88
C GLU A 494 35.74 -5.91 -12.45
N THR A 495 36.45 -6.65 -11.61
CA THR A 495 37.01 -6.08 -10.38
C THR A 495 38.30 -5.39 -10.77
N GLY A 496 38.41 -4.08 -10.57
CA GLY A 496 39.66 -3.36 -10.86
C GLY A 496 40.83 -3.83 -9.97
N ASP A 497 41.84 -2.98 -9.78
CA ASP A 497 43.01 -3.30 -8.95
C ASP A 497 42.64 -3.83 -7.55
N TRP A 498 43.55 -4.60 -6.94
CA TRP A 498 43.36 -5.15 -5.59
C TRP A 498 42.99 -4.07 -4.54
N SER A 499 43.48 -2.85 -4.74
CA SER A 499 43.16 -1.64 -3.97
C SER A 499 41.68 -1.26 -3.97
N ASN A 500 40.91 -1.68 -4.99
CA ASN A 500 39.47 -1.44 -5.10
C ASN A 500 38.64 -2.33 -4.17
N LYS A 501 39.27 -3.24 -3.41
CA LYS A 501 38.66 -4.06 -2.35
C LYS A 501 37.35 -4.76 -2.76
N GLY A 502 37.28 -5.24 -4.00
CA GLY A 502 36.14 -5.98 -4.54
C GLY A 502 35.06 -5.13 -5.21
N LYS A 503 35.27 -3.82 -5.41
CA LYS A 503 34.37 -2.99 -6.23
C LYS A 503 34.39 -3.42 -7.70
N LEU A 504 33.23 -3.33 -8.33
CA LEU A 504 32.98 -3.61 -9.74
C LEU A 504 33.12 -2.35 -10.59
N VAL A 505 33.69 -2.52 -11.78
CA VAL A 505 33.83 -1.50 -12.82
C VAL A 505 33.19 -2.02 -14.10
N ILE A 506 32.38 -1.20 -14.75
CA ILE A 506 31.69 -1.54 -16.00
C ILE A 506 32.46 -0.95 -17.17
N ASN A 507 32.82 -1.79 -18.13
CA ASN A 507 33.14 -1.36 -19.49
C ASN A 507 31.83 -1.28 -20.29
N GLU A 508 31.32 -0.06 -20.46
CA GLU A 508 29.99 0.16 -21.04
C GLU A 508 29.88 -0.40 -22.46
N THR A 509 30.92 -0.23 -23.29
CA THR A 509 30.95 -0.73 -24.66
C THR A 509 30.86 -2.26 -24.69
N LYS A 510 31.73 -2.96 -23.95
CA LYS A 510 31.73 -4.43 -23.91
C LYS A 510 30.41 -4.99 -23.35
N LEU A 511 29.84 -4.37 -22.32
CA LEU A 511 28.59 -4.83 -21.74
C LEU A 511 27.42 -4.65 -22.72
N ARG A 512 27.37 -3.51 -23.43
CA ARG A 512 26.35 -3.26 -24.45
C ARG A 512 26.49 -4.21 -25.64
N ASP A 513 27.71 -4.50 -26.07
CA ASP A 513 27.98 -5.49 -27.11
C ASP A 513 27.57 -6.90 -26.69
N ALA A 514 27.81 -7.28 -25.42
CA ALA A 514 27.37 -8.56 -24.88
C ALA A 514 25.84 -8.65 -24.78
N LEU A 515 25.17 -7.58 -24.35
CA LEU A 515 23.71 -7.52 -24.30
C LEU A 515 23.07 -7.68 -25.68
N LYS A 516 23.68 -7.05 -26.70
CA LYS A 516 23.20 -7.09 -28.09
C LYS A 516 23.47 -8.43 -28.78
N ASN A 517 24.68 -8.95 -28.66
CA ASN A 517 25.14 -10.10 -29.46
C ASN A 517 25.07 -11.42 -28.70
N SER A 518 24.92 -11.40 -27.37
CA SER A 518 24.92 -12.60 -26.52
C SER A 518 24.04 -12.42 -25.26
N PRO A 519 22.74 -12.10 -25.41
CA PRO A 519 21.85 -11.83 -24.28
C PRO A 519 21.69 -13.02 -23.32
N GLU A 520 21.73 -14.25 -23.85
CA GLU A 520 21.68 -15.47 -23.03
C GLU A 520 22.92 -15.62 -22.14
N LEU A 521 24.09 -15.22 -22.63
CA LEU A 521 25.32 -15.22 -21.82
C LEU A 521 25.18 -14.27 -20.63
N VAL A 522 24.69 -13.05 -20.87
CA VAL A 522 24.46 -12.07 -19.80
C VAL A 522 23.43 -12.59 -18.81
N THR A 523 22.32 -13.14 -19.31
CA THR A 523 21.24 -13.72 -18.47
C THR A 523 21.78 -14.85 -17.60
N ASN A 524 22.58 -15.76 -18.16
CA ASN A 524 23.18 -16.86 -17.42
C ASN A 524 24.18 -16.39 -16.35
N ILE A 525 24.99 -15.38 -16.66
CA ILE A 525 25.95 -14.84 -15.70
C ILE A 525 25.22 -14.27 -14.48
N PHE A 526 24.12 -13.55 -14.68
CA PHE A 526 23.40 -12.91 -13.58
C PHE A 526 22.37 -13.81 -12.89
N ALA A 527 21.44 -14.37 -13.66
CA ALA A 527 20.17 -14.89 -13.17
C ALA A 527 20.01 -16.41 -13.29
N LYS A 528 21.07 -17.13 -13.68
CA LYS A 528 21.02 -18.60 -13.65
C LYS A 528 20.78 -19.11 -12.23
N GLU A 529 19.87 -20.07 -12.09
CA GLU A 529 19.60 -20.74 -10.82
C GLU A 529 19.90 -22.25 -10.93
N SER A 530 20.49 -22.79 -9.88
CA SER A 530 20.65 -24.23 -9.68
C SER A 530 19.29 -24.89 -9.48
N SER A 531 19.19 -26.16 -9.86
CA SER A 531 18.02 -27.00 -9.58
C SER A 531 17.80 -27.26 -8.09
N ILE A 532 18.87 -27.19 -7.28
CA ILE A 532 18.81 -27.28 -5.83
C ILE A 532 18.39 -25.92 -5.31
N ALA A 533 17.30 -25.80 -4.54
CA ALA A 533 16.88 -24.52 -3.95
C ALA A 533 17.81 -24.05 -2.81
N TYR A 534 17.78 -22.76 -2.48
CA TYR A 534 18.43 -22.27 -1.26
C TYR A 534 17.72 -22.85 -0.03
N SER A 535 18.50 -23.41 0.89
CA SER A 535 18.07 -23.73 2.25
C SER A 535 19.25 -23.50 3.20
N PRO A 536 19.01 -22.96 4.41
CA PRO A 536 20.06 -22.89 5.43
C PRO A 536 20.64 -24.26 5.76
N ASP A 537 19.87 -25.35 5.59
CA ASP A 537 20.25 -26.72 5.92
C ASP A 537 20.91 -27.50 4.78
N ASN A 538 21.13 -26.87 3.61
CA ASN A 538 21.83 -27.50 2.48
C ASN A 538 23.19 -28.05 2.90
N SER A 539 23.53 -29.26 2.44
CA SER A 539 24.83 -29.88 2.74
C SER A 539 25.98 -29.09 2.10
N SER A 540 27.21 -29.31 2.58
CA SER A 540 28.40 -28.68 1.96
C SER A 540 28.54 -29.04 0.47
N ALA A 541 28.10 -30.25 0.07
CA ALA A 541 28.08 -30.66 -1.33
C ALA A 541 27.04 -29.88 -2.13
N ASP A 542 25.81 -29.73 -1.60
CA ASP A 542 24.75 -28.96 -2.23
C ASP A 542 25.12 -27.49 -2.39
N ARG A 543 25.74 -26.91 -1.35
CA ARG A 543 26.25 -25.53 -1.37
C ARG A 543 27.34 -25.35 -2.44
N ALA A 544 28.25 -26.32 -2.59
CA ALA A 544 29.28 -26.28 -3.61
C ALA A 544 28.69 -26.39 -5.04
N THR A 545 27.71 -27.28 -5.24
CA THR A 545 26.98 -27.41 -6.51
C THR A 545 26.24 -26.12 -6.85
N ARG A 546 25.46 -25.59 -5.91
CA ARG A 546 24.78 -24.29 -6.05
C ARG A 546 25.77 -23.19 -6.41
N PHE A 547 26.90 -23.10 -5.73
CA PHE A 547 27.90 -22.08 -6.02
C PHE A 547 28.45 -22.21 -7.45
N LYS A 548 28.70 -23.42 -7.96
CA LYS A 548 29.17 -23.62 -9.33
C LYS A 548 28.12 -23.27 -10.38
N GLU A 549 26.87 -23.67 -10.17
CA GLU A 549 25.79 -23.54 -11.15
C GLU A 549 25.09 -22.17 -11.14
N ASN A 550 24.94 -21.55 -9.97
CA ASN A 550 24.23 -20.28 -9.81
C ASN A 550 24.96 -19.13 -10.52
N GLY A 551 24.18 -18.23 -11.12
CA GLY A 551 24.63 -16.90 -11.51
C GLY A 551 24.94 -16.01 -10.30
N ILE A 552 25.53 -14.84 -10.56
CA ILE A 552 26.04 -13.95 -9.50
C ILE A 552 24.93 -13.47 -8.54
N ILE A 553 23.70 -13.26 -9.03
CA ILE A 553 22.59 -12.83 -8.19
C ILE A 553 22.25 -13.94 -7.18
N SER A 554 22.10 -15.17 -7.63
CA SER A 554 21.75 -16.27 -6.72
C SER A 554 22.89 -16.63 -5.76
N ARG A 555 24.16 -16.48 -6.17
CA ARG A 555 25.32 -16.62 -5.27
C ARG A 555 25.32 -15.54 -4.17
N MET A 556 25.11 -14.29 -4.54
CA MET A 556 25.04 -13.18 -3.58
C MET A 556 23.83 -13.31 -2.66
N TYR A 557 22.70 -13.77 -3.20
CA TYR A 557 21.50 -14.06 -2.40
C TYR A 557 21.79 -15.07 -1.30
N ASP A 558 22.48 -16.17 -1.61
CA ASP A 558 22.84 -17.18 -0.62
C ASP A 558 23.70 -16.59 0.50
N ILE A 559 24.72 -15.80 0.15
CA ILE A 559 25.60 -15.13 1.13
C ILE A 559 24.81 -14.15 1.99
N ILE A 560 23.95 -13.36 1.37
CA ILE A 560 23.11 -12.40 2.08
C ILE A 560 22.21 -13.15 3.07
N GLN A 561 21.49 -14.18 2.62
CA GLN A 561 20.61 -14.96 3.48
C GLN A 561 21.36 -15.69 4.60
N ASP A 562 22.57 -16.19 4.34
CA ASP A 562 23.39 -16.81 5.38
C ASP A 562 23.75 -15.83 6.51
N ASN A 563 23.70 -14.52 6.25
CA ASN A 563 24.00 -13.48 7.23
C ASN A 563 22.76 -12.76 7.79
N ILE A 564 21.67 -12.65 7.03
CA ILE A 564 20.50 -11.82 7.41
C ILE A 564 19.14 -12.52 7.41
N ARG A 565 19.08 -13.84 7.18
CA ARG A 565 17.81 -14.58 7.25
C ARG A 565 17.22 -14.56 8.67
N THR A 566 15.90 -14.42 8.76
CA THR A 566 15.15 -14.54 10.02
C THR A 566 14.71 -15.97 10.32
N ILE A 567 14.70 -16.83 9.29
CA ILE A 567 14.39 -18.25 9.39
C ILE A 567 15.60 -18.99 9.98
N ALA A 568 15.37 -19.72 11.06
CA ALA A 568 16.39 -20.54 11.71
C ALA A 568 16.73 -21.78 10.88
N ASP A 569 17.97 -22.24 10.98
CA ASP A 569 18.40 -23.56 10.49
C ASP A 569 17.96 -24.68 11.45
N LYS A 570 18.30 -25.93 11.13
CA LYS A 570 18.00 -27.10 11.98
C LYS A 570 18.59 -27.04 13.38
N ASN A 571 19.61 -26.21 13.61
CA ASN A 571 20.23 -26.00 14.92
C ASN A 571 19.61 -24.80 15.66
N GLY A 572 18.58 -24.17 15.11
CA GLY A 572 17.95 -22.98 15.67
C GLY A 572 18.68 -21.67 15.36
N GLN A 573 19.72 -21.67 14.52
CA GLN A 573 20.54 -20.49 14.24
C GLN A 573 20.02 -19.71 13.03
N LYS A 574 19.84 -18.41 13.21
CA LYS A 574 19.47 -17.45 12.15
C LYS A 574 20.72 -16.95 11.41
N GLY A 575 20.55 -15.91 10.61
CA GLY A 575 21.66 -15.26 9.91
C GLY A 575 22.76 -14.80 10.86
N ALA A 576 24.02 -14.96 10.47
CA ALA A 576 25.17 -14.70 11.35
C ALA A 576 25.22 -13.26 11.92
N LEU A 577 24.77 -12.24 11.17
CA LEU A 577 24.69 -10.87 11.68
C LEU A 577 23.52 -10.69 12.67
N LEU A 578 22.42 -11.42 12.48
CA LEU A 578 21.27 -11.40 13.38
C LEU A 578 21.62 -12.07 14.71
N GLU A 579 22.30 -13.21 14.68
CA GLU A 579 22.86 -13.87 15.87
C GLU A 579 23.90 -12.98 16.58
N LYS A 580 24.62 -12.16 15.82
CA LYS A 580 25.63 -11.24 16.36
C LYS A 580 25.00 -10.05 17.07
N ALA A 581 24.14 -9.29 16.40
CA ALA A 581 23.68 -7.97 16.84
C ALA A 581 22.16 -7.75 16.76
N GLY A 582 21.42 -8.67 16.14
CA GLY A 582 19.97 -8.57 15.95
C GLY A 582 19.54 -7.44 15.02
N VAL A 583 18.22 -7.25 14.91
CA VAL A 583 17.59 -6.14 14.17
C VAL A 583 16.43 -5.59 15.01
N ILE A 584 16.28 -4.27 15.04
CA ILE A 584 15.22 -3.58 15.79
C ILE A 584 13.84 -3.96 15.23
N GLY A 585 12.89 -4.25 16.12
CA GLY A 585 11.51 -4.63 15.78
C GLY A 585 11.34 -6.12 15.44
N GLU A 586 12.40 -6.92 15.55
CA GLU A 586 12.36 -8.37 15.36
C GLU A 586 12.69 -9.12 16.66
N THR A 587 12.37 -10.41 16.71
CA THR A 587 12.72 -11.27 17.88
C THR A 587 14.22 -11.28 18.18
N THR A 588 15.05 -11.07 17.16
CA THR A 588 16.52 -11.03 17.28
C THR A 588 17.02 -9.77 17.98
N GLU A 589 16.20 -8.74 18.18
CA GLU A 589 16.60 -7.49 18.86
C GLU A 589 17.20 -7.75 20.25
N ILE A 590 16.59 -8.68 20.98
CA ILE A 590 16.95 -9.07 22.36
C ILE A 590 17.54 -10.48 22.47
N ASP A 591 17.56 -11.23 21.36
CA ASP A 591 18.07 -12.60 21.28
C ASP A 591 19.28 -12.64 20.35
N ASN A 592 20.41 -12.11 20.85
CA ASN A 592 21.69 -12.05 20.14
C ASN A 592 22.87 -11.89 21.12
N LEU A 593 24.08 -12.13 20.61
CA LEU A 593 25.32 -12.08 21.40
C LEU A 593 25.58 -10.69 22.00
N MET A 594 25.47 -9.61 21.21
CA MET A 594 25.75 -8.25 21.71
C MET A 594 24.79 -7.84 22.82
N TYR A 595 23.49 -8.14 22.68
CA TYR A 595 22.50 -7.87 23.72
C TYR A 595 22.83 -8.60 25.03
N GLY A 596 23.24 -9.88 24.95
CA GLY A 596 23.69 -10.63 26.12
C GLY A 596 24.86 -9.96 26.84
N LEU A 597 25.89 -9.52 26.09
CA LEU A 597 27.04 -8.83 26.66
C LEU A 597 26.68 -7.47 27.29
N ILE A 598 25.79 -6.71 26.64
CA ILE A 598 25.29 -5.43 27.17
C ILE A 598 24.54 -5.68 28.48
N LYS A 599 23.65 -6.67 28.51
CA LYS A 599 22.88 -7.05 29.70
C LYS A 599 23.79 -7.50 30.86
N ASP A 600 24.87 -8.22 30.58
CA ASP A 600 25.85 -8.58 31.60
C ASP A 600 26.53 -7.34 32.20
N LYS A 601 26.88 -6.35 31.37
CA LYS A 601 27.43 -5.06 31.85
C LYS A 601 26.41 -4.30 32.70
N GLU A 602 25.14 -4.27 32.30
CA GLU A 602 24.05 -3.67 33.09
C GLU A 602 23.92 -4.30 34.47
N LYS A 603 23.94 -5.63 34.55
CA LYS A 603 23.89 -6.35 35.84
C LYS A 603 25.11 -6.05 36.72
N MET A 604 26.29 -5.89 36.12
CA MET A 604 27.49 -5.46 36.85
C MET A 604 27.35 -4.03 37.38
N ILE A 605 26.80 -3.12 36.58
CA ILE A 605 26.53 -1.73 36.98
C ILE A 605 25.54 -1.69 38.14
N GLU A 606 24.46 -2.45 38.07
CA GLU A 606 23.47 -2.58 39.15
C GLU A 606 24.12 -3.08 40.45
N THR A 607 24.88 -4.19 40.36
CA THR A 607 25.58 -4.77 41.52
C THR A 607 26.59 -3.80 42.15
N LEU A 608 27.32 -3.05 41.33
CA LEU A 608 28.25 -2.03 41.81
C LEU A 608 27.52 -0.84 42.42
N THR A 609 26.42 -0.42 41.83
CA THR A 609 25.58 0.67 42.34
C THR A 609 25.11 0.36 43.76
N ASP A 610 24.58 -0.84 43.99
CA ASP A 610 24.19 -1.30 45.34
C ASP A 610 25.35 -1.30 46.34
N LYS A 611 26.54 -1.73 45.90
CA LYS A 611 27.74 -1.74 46.74
C LYS A 611 28.19 -0.32 47.08
N LEU A 612 28.13 0.59 46.11
CA LEU A 612 28.48 2.00 46.30
C LEU A 612 27.51 2.67 47.28
N ILE A 613 26.20 2.43 47.15
CA ILE A 613 25.18 2.94 48.08
C ILE A 613 25.44 2.43 49.50
N LYS A 614 25.71 1.13 49.68
CA LYS A 614 26.02 0.56 51.01
C LYS A 614 27.29 1.18 51.62
N LYS A 615 28.31 1.39 50.79
CA LYS A 615 29.58 1.95 51.22
C LYS A 615 29.46 3.42 51.60
N GLU A 616 28.75 4.20 50.79
CA GLU A 616 28.39 5.58 51.07
C GLU A 616 27.64 5.71 52.40
N ASN A 617 26.59 4.91 52.60
CA ASN A 617 25.85 4.86 53.86
C ASN A 617 26.74 4.51 55.07
N ASN A 618 27.67 3.56 54.91
CA ASN A 618 28.61 3.21 55.97
C ASN A 618 29.57 4.36 56.30
N TYR A 619 30.06 5.09 55.30
CA TYR A 619 30.86 6.29 55.57
C TYR A 619 30.06 7.35 56.31
N TYR A 620 28.82 7.62 55.89
CA TYR A 620 27.94 8.54 56.63
C TYR A 620 27.72 8.09 58.08
N LEU A 621 27.57 6.79 58.35
CA LEU A 621 27.47 6.26 59.72
C LEU A 621 28.76 6.45 60.53
N GLN A 622 29.92 6.22 59.92
CA GLN A 622 31.23 6.43 60.56
C GLN A 622 31.46 7.91 60.89
N PHE A 623 31.14 8.82 59.97
CA PHE A 623 31.21 10.26 60.20
C PHE A 623 30.22 10.70 61.29
N SER A 624 28.99 10.19 61.27
CA SER A 624 28.00 10.48 62.33
C SER A 624 28.47 10.01 63.72
N ALA A 625 29.07 8.82 63.80
CA ALA A 625 29.64 8.30 65.04
C ALA A 625 30.85 9.12 65.52
N MET A 626 31.70 9.56 64.59
CA MET A 626 32.83 10.45 64.88
C MET A 626 32.36 11.82 65.38
N GLU A 627 31.37 12.44 64.73
CA GLU A 627 30.78 13.70 65.19
C GLU A 627 30.18 13.57 66.59
N THR A 628 29.49 12.46 66.86
CA THR A 628 28.96 12.15 68.19
C THR A 628 30.08 12.02 69.23
N ALA A 629 31.19 11.35 68.89
CA ALA A 629 32.34 11.19 69.77
C ALA A 629 33.05 12.53 70.02
N ILE A 630 33.26 13.34 68.98
CA ILE A 630 33.88 14.67 69.11
C ILE A 630 32.98 15.60 69.92
N SER A 631 31.67 15.58 69.71
CA SER A 631 30.71 16.33 70.53
C SER A 631 30.78 15.93 72.02
N LYS A 632 30.89 14.62 72.31
CA LYS A 632 31.12 14.12 73.68
C LYS A 632 32.49 14.53 74.25
N MET A 633 33.54 14.55 73.44
CA MET A 633 34.86 15.03 73.87
C MET A 633 34.85 16.54 74.12
N ASN A 634 34.20 17.33 73.27
CA ASN A 634 34.08 18.78 73.44
C ASN A 634 33.29 19.12 74.71
N THR A 635 32.23 18.36 75.02
CA THR A 635 31.49 18.52 76.28
C THR A 635 32.32 18.10 77.51
N GLN A 636 33.14 17.05 77.41
CA GLN A 636 34.08 16.65 78.47
C GLN A 636 35.23 17.66 78.67
N VAL A 637 35.80 18.20 77.59
CA VAL A 637 36.84 19.23 77.64
C VAL A 637 36.25 20.53 78.21
N ALA A 638 35.05 20.92 77.79
CA ALA A 638 34.35 22.07 78.39
C ALA A 638 34.15 21.87 79.89
N TRP A 639 33.72 20.67 80.31
CA TRP A 639 33.57 20.31 81.73
C TRP A 639 34.91 20.35 82.51
N LEU A 640 35.98 19.78 81.95
CA LEU A 640 37.33 19.82 82.53
C LEU A 640 37.90 21.24 82.63
N THR A 641 37.69 22.06 81.60
CA THR A 641 38.14 23.45 81.56
C THR A 641 37.39 24.28 82.61
N GLN A 642 36.11 23.98 82.83
CA GLN A 642 35.29 24.60 83.87
C GLN A 642 35.69 24.17 85.29
N GLN A 643 36.30 22.99 85.45
CA GLN A 643 36.83 22.49 86.73
C GLN A 643 38.27 22.94 87.02
N MET A 644 39.06 23.26 85.99
CA MET A 644 40.43 23.79 86.13
C MET A 644 40.51 25.33 86.14
N GLY A 645 39.45 26.02 85.73
CA GLY A 645 39.34 27.48 85.70
C GLY A 645 38.60 28.09 86.89
N GLY A 646 38.40 27.33 87.98
CA GLY A 646 37.75 27.77 89.22
C GLY A 646 38.74 28.05 90.34
#